data_AF-A0A3P3FSY6-F1
#
_entry.id   AF-A0A3P3FSY6-F1
#
_cell.length_a   1.000
_cell.length_b   1.000
_cell.length_c   1.000
_cell.angle_alpha   90.00
_cell.angle_beta   90.00
_cell.angle_gamma   90.00
#
_symmetry.space_group_name_H-M   'P 1'
#
loop_
_entity.id
_entity.type
_entity.pdbx_description
1 polymer ?
#
loop_
_entity_poly.entity_id
_entity_poly.type
_entity_poly.pdbx_seq_one_letter_code
_entity_poly.pdbx_strand_id
1 'polypeptide(L)'
;MNLDQSSIQAIADRIRASAAFEEENRKRRNQAMLSFAGNDDDWLFKTVRGRTGKGGLGGSQPPEPAVPRSSARELEPPRGKAGRLNLGQPTKRRKLAGGPAPRAAADKLAAGYQPAVLKVISYGHGVTRAAAIGQYIQKEGVALETHDARILATQEAVAEEMKQWGKGFDKRRESEDVATFRLSLAGEESAERLSLAVQAGFAGHGFAYRIDTLQDGSSVARVVATMAGHSVVQGEGGDEKVKHRFHLSDRRQHDRQFSAPTRAIIALRISDALSVKEDAVSVKPLGEPSHGKAGVVFQLSRLTHDGAAIGAAGATIASEEAVRQTAQSWDKTLNSYKPRDTMHMILSAKAGEDRQALVRAARGFLHEQFPNHKFAFGMHADMAEEGGHIHVHAIVAVKGEDGERLRPGPAQLREWRALYAQHAQAQGMKIVATSAAYRASSQSYGPRDKAIVAAADKPRPGREARDRAYARANPHVIEKARQRISYAKANPIKIPISARQLQATQTSLQDWRSVAASQPDNAIVSQFIDRMTQAFRSGTVVVAIRDGKGVRMSSDATADQMRENLKEINETVNKTAAMMNGQTKAEFLRRAAPTMELLAIRTDLKSLQEGGVTHVNEDQAHRIAGARAEALIHRAQEIEAAERLEADRAREIRNRAIEQEIRDERAGSADPTSLEQVAQDREMVRNAESIAAKEAREAHAASEAARALAQNPNERLDPEIVKGERLEELQRLQSRSINTAPVEGEEPDSQKPQKQ
;
A
#
# COMPACT_ATOMS: atom_id res chain seq x y z
N MET A 1 48.93 35.75 -12.05
CA MET A 1 48.99 34.99 -13.31
C MET A 1 47.79 35.40 -14.15
N ASN A 2 47.97 36.28 -15.12
CA ASN A 2 46.90 36.68 -16.04
C ASN A 2 46.67 35.53 -17.01
N LEU A 3 45.48 34.92 -16.95
CA LEU A 3 45.07 33.94 -17.95
C LEU A 3 44.96 34.66 -19.29
N ASP A 4 45.74 34.19 -20.27
CA ASP A 4 45.73 34.68 -21.64
C ASP A 4 44.29 34.70 -22.18
N GLN A 5 43.93 35.77 -22.87
CA GLN A 5 42.63 36.00 -23.49
C GLN A 5 42.25 34.84 -24.45
N SER A 6 43.25 34.17 -25.04
CA SER A 6 43.06 32.96 -25.84
C SER A 6 42.50 31.78 -25.03
N SER A 7 42.90 31.65 -23.76
CA SER A 7 42.48 30.56 -22.87
C SER A 7 41.06 30.78 -22.34
N ILE A 8 40.68 32.04 -22.09
CA ILE A 8 39.31 32.40 -21.72
C ILE A 8 38.36 32.14 -22.90
N GLN A 9 38.80 32.48 -24.12
CA GLN A 9 38.02 32.22 -25.32
C GLN A 9 37.86 30.72 -25.59
N ALA A 10 38.90 29.92 -25.40
CA ALA A 10 38.83 28.45 -25.53
C ALA A 10 37.89 27.80 -24.49
N ILE A 11 37.80 28.34 -23.27
CA ILE A 11 36.86 27.88 -22.24
C ILE A 11 35.42 28.28 -22.62
N ALA A 12 35.20 29.51 -23.08
CA ALA A 12 33.89 29.97 -23.53
C ALA A 12 33.37 29.17 -24.74
N ASP A 13 34.27 28.79 -25.67
CA ASP A 13 33.91 27.98 -26.83
C ASP A 13 33.64 26.52 -26.45
N ARG A 14 34.35 25.97 -25.44
CA ARG A 14 34.01 24.67 -24.84
C ARG A 14 32.65 24.67 -24.13
N ILE A 15 32.31 25.75 -23.43
CA ILE A 15 31.00 25.89 -22.76
C ILE A 15 29.88 26.00 -23.80
N ARG A 16 30.08 26.77 -24.88
CA ARG A 16 29.10 26.86 -25.98
C ARG A 16 28.95 25.54 -26.74
N ALA A 17 30.04 24.81 -26.99
CA ALA A 17 29.99 23.48 -27.60
C ALA A 17 29.30 22.46 -26.68
N SER A 18 29.51 22.54 -25.36
CA SER A 18 28.82 21.72 -24.36
C SER A 18 27.32 22.02 -24.32
N ALA A 19 26.92 23.30 -24.34
CA ALA A 19 25.52 23.71 -24.33
C ALA A 19 24.79 23.30 -25.63
N ALA A 20 25.45 23.42 -26.79
CA ALA A 20 24.91 22.93 -28.06
C ALA A 20 24.74 21.41 -28.09
N PHE A 21 25.70 20.68 -27.50
CA PHE A 21 25.63 19.22 -27.34
C PHE A 21 24.53 18.79 -26.35
N GLU A 22 24.30 19.57 -25.29
CA GLU A 22 23.20 19.35 -24.34
C GLU A 22 21.82 19.63 -24.96
N GLU A 23 21.72 20.64 -25.80
CA GLU A 23 20.49 20.98 -26.52
C GLU A 23 20.17 19.96 -27.63
N GLU A 24 21.18 19.47 -28.34
CA GLU A 24 21.08 18.33 -29.27
C GLU A 24 20.60 17.06 -28.53
N ASN A 25 21.16 16.79 -27.33
CA ASN A 25 20.71 15.69 -26.49
C ASN A 25 19.29 15.88 -25.94
N ARG A 26 18.89 17.13 -25.64
CA ARG A 26 17.51 17.47 -25.24
C ARG A 26 16.53 17.23 -26.40
N LYS A 27 16.90 17.58 -27.63
CA LYS A 27 16.12 17.26 -28.85
C LYS A 27 16.03 15.75 -29.08
N ARG A 28 17.12 15.00 -28.90
CA ARG A 28 17.12 13.52 -28.97
C ARG A 28 16.28 12.86 -27.88
N ARG A 29 16.28 13.41 -26.65
CA ARG A 29 15.40 12.97 -25.54
C ARG A 29 13.93 13.24 -25.82
N ASN A 30 13.61 14.39 -26.44
CA ASN A 30 12.24 14.73 -26.82
C ASN A 30 11.74 13.88 -28.02
N GLN A 31 12.61 13.56 -28.98
CA GLN A 31 12.30 12.58 -30.04
C GLN A 31 12.18 11.15 -29.49
N ALA A 32 12.98 10.77 -28.49
CA ALA A 32 12.85 9.49 -27.80
C ALA A 32 11.57 9.40 -26.95
N MET A 33 11.11 10.51 -26.33
CA MET A 33 9.84 10.58 -25.59
C MET A 33 8.62 10.29 -26.47
N LEU A 34 8.63 10.71 -27.74
CA LEU A 34 7.55 10.42 -28.71
C LEU A 34 7.54 8.95 -29.19
N SER A 35 8.58 8.17 -28.90
CA SER A 35 8.65 6.73 -29.22
C SER A 35 8.60 5.80 -28.00
N PHE A 36 8.58 6.36 -26.78
CA PHE A 36 8.60 5.61 -25.51
C PHE A 36 7.29 5.70 -24.69
N ALA A 37 6.19 6.14 -25.28
CA ALA A 37 4.86 5.99 -24.70
C ALA A 37 4.40 4.52 -24.82
N GLY A 38 4.77 3.67 -23.84
CA GLY A 38 4.27 2.29 -23.77
C GLY A 38 4.92 1.41 -22.70
N ASN A 39 4.19 1.23 -21.59
CA ASN A 39 4.37 0.19 -20.55
C ASN A 39 5.65 0.23 -19.73
N ASP A 40 5.58 0.81 -18.52
CA ASP A 40 6.60 0.67 -17.47
C ASP A 40 6.11 -0.08 -16.21
N ASP A 41 5.04 -0.87 -16.33
CA ASP A 41 4.61 -1.84 -15.32
C ASP A 41 5.11 -3.29 -15.56
N ASP A 42 6.09 -3.47 -16.45
CA ASP A 42 6.49 -4.80 -16.94
C ASP A 42 7.99 -5.09 -16.76
N TRP A 43 8.43 -5.18 -15.50
CA TRP A 43 9.86 -5.34 -15.17
C TRP A 43 10.43 -6.75 -15.40
N LEU A 44 9.62 -7.73 -15.81
CA LEU A 44 10.01 -9.13 -16.06
C LEU A 44 10.17 -9.51 -17.55
N PHE A 45 9.71 -8.69 -18.52
CA PHE A 45 9.40 -9.21 -19.86
C PHE A 45 9.89 -8.42 -21.10
N LYS A 46 10.79 -7.45 -20.97
CA LYS A 46 11.32 -6.75 -22.17
C LYS A 46 12.69 -7.31 -22.62
N THR A 47 12.66 -8.40 -23.39
CA THR A 47 13.67 -8.73 -24.42
C THR A 47 12.99 -9.48 -25.57
N VAL A 48 13.39 -9.15 -26.80
CA VAL A 48 12.93 -9.65 -28.11
C VAL A 48 11.87 -8.76 -28.80
N ARG A 49 12.36 -7.73 -29.49
CA ARG A 49 11.76 -7.26 -30.76
C ARG A 49 12.88 -7.22 -31.79
N GLY A 50 12.91 -8.21 -32.68
CA GLY A 50 13.80 -8.25 -33.84
C GLY A 50 12.98 -8.11 -35.12
N ARG A 51 13.43 -7.20 -35.99
CA ARG A 51 13.25 -7.09 -37.45
C ARG A 51 11.83 -7.22 -38.03
N THR A 52 11.29 -6.06 -38.44
CA THR A 52 10.27 -5.95 -39.49
C THR A 52 10.90 -6.17 -40.87
N GLY A 53 10.43 -7.19 -41.58
CA GLY A 53 10.61 -7.37 -43.02
C GLY A 53 9.48 -6.65 -43.78
N LYS A 54 9.87 -5.98 -44.87
CA LYS A 54 8.99 -5.33 -45.84
C LYS A 54 8.07 -6.35 -46.54
N GLY A 55 6.83 -5.93 -46.82
CA GLY A 55 5.94 -6.63 -47.75
C GLY A 55 4.56 -5.99 -47.75
N GLY A 56 4.36 -4.97 -48.60
CA GLY A 56 3.05 -4.43 -48.91
C GLY A 56 2.31 -5.32 -49.92
N LEU A 57 0.98 -5.18 -49.94
CA LEU A 57 -0.05 -5.49 -50.95
C LEU A 57 -1.37 -5.43 -50.13
N GLY A 58 -2.32 -4.51 -50.29
CA GLY A 58 -2.97 -4.08 -51.52
C GLY A 58 -4.22 -4.94 -51.75
N GLY A 59 -5.42 -4.40 -51.51
CA GLY A 59 -6.65 -4.99 -52.06
C GLY A 59 -7.89 -5.03 -51.16
N SER A 60 -8.81 -4.09 -51.45
CA SER A 60 -10.27 -4.29 -51.58
C SER A 60 -11.08 -4.88 -50.41
N GLN A 61 -11.84 -3.96 -49.82
CA GLN A 61 -13.06 -4.11 -49.04
C GLN A 61 -14.20 -4.80 -49.83
N PRO A 62 -14.93 -5.75 -49.22
CA PRO A 62 -16.31 -6.09 -49.62
C PRO A 62 -17.34 -5.72 -48.54
N PRO A 63 -18.63 -5.66 -48.89
CA PRO A 63 -19.63 -4.79 -48.26
C PRO A 63 -20.32 -5.38 -47.03
N GLU A 64 -20.81 -4.48 -46.17
CA GLU A 64 -21.74 -4.76 -45.08
C GLU A 64 -23.08 -5.32 -45.60
N PRO A 65 -23.70 -6.28 -44.89
CA PRO A 65 -25.14 -6.52 -44.98
C PRO A 65 -25.92 -5.86 -43.83
N ALA A 66 -27.15 -5.48 -44.20
CA ALA A 66 -28.09 -4.63 -43.50
C ALA A 66 -28.57 -5.15 -42.14
N VAL A 67 -28.79 -4.20 -41.23
CA VAL A 67 -29.50 -4.36 -39.96
C VAL A 67 -31.00 -4.07 -40.17
N PRO A 68 -31.93 -4.95 -39.78
CA PRO A 68 -33.32 -4.56 -39.63
C PRO A 68 -33.54 -3.94 -38.25
N ARG A 69 -34.10 -2.72 -38.26
CA ARG A 69 -34.65 -2.03 -37.10
C ARG A 69 -35.92 -2.75 -36.65
N SER A 70 -36.02 -3.08 -35.36
CA SER A 70 -37.30 -3.19 -34.67
C SER A 70 -37.19 -2.61 -33.27
N SER A 71 -38.31 -2.07 -32.83
CA SER A 71 -38.50 -0.98 -31.89
C SER A 71 -38.45 -1.36 -30.42
N ALA A 72 -38.06 -0.36 -29.64
CA ALA A 72 -38.19 -0.19 -28.20
C ALA A 72 -39.42 -0.84 -27.55
N ARG A 73 -39.16 -1.51 -26.42
CA ARG A 73 -40.03 -1.49 -25.24
C ARG A 73 -39.16 -1.48 -23.98
N GLU A 74 -39.07 -0.28 -23.41
CA GLU A 74 -39.12 0.05 -21.99
C GLU A 74 -39.28 -1.14 -21.03
N LEU A 75 -38.25 -1.41 -20.23
CA LEU A 75 -38.34 -2.01 -18.90
C LEU A 75 -37.15 -1.51 -18.06
N GLU A 76 -37.41 -0.53 -17.21
CA GLU A 76 -36.49 -0.09 -16.16
C GLU A 76 -36.22 -1.24 -15.17
N PRO A 77 -34.98 -1.44 -14.68
CA PRO A 77 -34.74 -2.26 -13.50
C PRO A 77 -34.77 -1.40 -12.23
N PRO A 78 -35.44 -1.85 -11.16
CA PRO A 78 -35.76 -1.04 -9.99
C PRO A 78 -34.55 -0.79 -9.09
N ARG A 79 -34.54 0.40 -8.50
CA ARG A 79 -33.76 0.77 -7.32
C ARG A 79 -34.37 0.08 -6.09
N GLY A 80 -33.56 -0.64 -5.32
CA GLY A 80 -34.01 -1.20 -4.03
C GLY A 80 -32.91 -1.95 -3.28
N LYS A 81 -32.65 -1.51 -2.05
CA LYS A 81 -31.85 -2.23 -1.04
C LYS A 81 -32.58 -3.52 -0.65
N ALA A 82 -31.96 -4.67 -0.85
CA ALA A 82 -32.28 -5.94 -0.17
C ALA A 82 -30.97 -6.74 -0.09
N GLY A 83 -30.52 -7.16 1.08
CA GLY A 83 -31.20 -8.19 1.85
C GLY A 83 -30.59 -9.53 1.44
N ARG A 84 -29.66 -10.04 2.25
CA ARG A 84 -29.02 -11.35 2.04
C ARG A 84 -30.11 -12.42 1.96
N LEU A 85 -30.37 -12.92 0.76
CA LEU A 85 -31.09 -14.18 0.55
C LEU A 85 -30.07 -15.24 0.14
N ASN A 86 -29.78 -16.12 1.10
CA ASN A 86 -29.12 -17.40 0.85
C ASN A 86 -30.10 -18.29 0.08
N LEU A 87 -29.80 -18.56 -1.20
CA LEU A 87 -30.49 -19.59 -1.97
C LEU A 87 -29.50 -20.64 -2.45
N GLY A 88 -29.64 -21.82 -1.83
CA GLY A 88 -29.26 -23.17 -2.28
C GLY A 88 -28.06 -23.36 -3.21
N GLN A 89 -26.93 -23.77 -2.64
CA GLN A 89 -25.96 -24.60 -3.36
C GLN A 89 -26.43 -26.07 -3.36
N PRO A 90 -26.39 -26.75 -4.52
CA PRO A 90 -26.10 -28.17 -4.53
C PRO A 90 -24.88 -28.44 -5.43
N THR A 91 -23.77 -28.81 -4.81
CA THR A 91 -23.05 -30.07 -5.09
C THR A 91 -22.00 -30.22 -4.00
N LYS A 92 -22.05 -31.36 -3.30
CA LYS A 92 -21.13 -31.72 -2.22
C LYS A 92 -19.69 -31.74 -2.74
N ARG A 93 -18.95 -30.65 -2.60
CA ARG A 93 -17.49 -30.73 -2.57
C ARG A 93 -17.14 -31.62 -1.38
N ARG A 94 -16.43 -32.73 -1.67
CA ARG A 94 -15.83 -33.58 -0.63
C ARG A 94 -15.06 -32.62 0.29
N LYS A 95 -15.43 -32.55 1.57
CA LYS A 95 -14.59 -31.89 2.58
C LYS A 95 -13.26 -32.63 2.52
N LEU A 96 -12.29 -32.08 1.79
CA LEU A 96 -10.90 -32.49 1.91
C LEU A 96 -10.56 -32.26 3.38
N ALA A 97 -10.37 -33.36 4.11
CA ALA A 97 -9.90 -33.32 5.47
C ALA A 97 -8.70 -32.37 5.51
N GLY A 98 -8.69 -31.49 6.50
CA GLY A 98 -7.57 -30.59 6.76
C GLY A 98 -6.25 -31.36 6.69
N GLY A 99 -5.17 -30.67 6.30
CA GLY A 99 -3.85 -31.28 6.13
C GLY A 99 -3.45 -32.23 7.27
N PRO A 100 -2.45 -33.10 7.05
CA PRO A 100 -2.13 -34.21 7.95
C PRO A 100 -2.15 -33.76 9.41
N ALA A 101 -2.78 -34.57 10.27
CA ALA A 101 -2.84 -34.30 11.71
C ALA A 101 -1.43 -33.91 12.21
N PRO A 102 -1.30 -32.92 13.11
CA PRO A 102 -0.01 -32.31 13.44
C PRO A 102 1.12 -33.32 13.74
N ARG A 103 0.83 -34.38 14.51
CA ARG A 103 1.76 -35.52 14.72
C ARG A 103 2.23 -36.18 13.42
N ALA A 104 1.32 -36.52 12.52
CA ALA A 104 1.64 -37.11 11.21
C ALA A 104 2.52 -36.19 10.34
N ALA A 105 2.44 -34.87 10.55
CA ALA A 105 3.33 -33.92 9.91
C ALA A 105 4.74 -33.93 10.52
N ALA A 106 4.88 -33.98 11.85
CA ALA A 106 6.19 -34.12 12.49
C ALA A 106 6.87 -35.45 12.14
N ASP A 107 6.13 -36.56 12.14
CA ASP A 107 6.66 -37.87 11.75
C ASP A 107 7.25 -37.85 10.33
N LYS A 108 6.53 -37.25 9.38
CA LYS A 108 7.00 -37.10 8.00
C LYS A 108 8.22 -36.18 7.92
N LEU A 109 8.23 -35.05 8.63
CA LEU A 109 9.40 -34.17 8.68
C LEU A 109 10.62 -34.89 9.29
N ALA A 110 10.42 -35.69 10.33
CA ALA A 110 11.45 -36.52 10.97
C ALA A 110 11.99 -37.60 10.02
N ALA A 111 11.15 -38.13 9.12
CA ALA A 111 11.54 -39.04 8.04
C ALA A 111 12.19 -38.34 6.82
N GLY A 112 12.51 -37.05 6.93
CA GLY A 112 13.20 -36.27 5.91
C GLY A 112 12.29 -35.62 4.87
N TYR A 113 10.97 -35.55 5.10
CA TYR A 113 10.08 -34.88 4.17
C TYR A 113 10.31 -33.36 4.18
N GLN A 114 10.22 -32.75 2.99
CA GLN A 114 10.29 -31.31 2.81
C GLN A 114 8.89 -30.66 2.88
N PRO A 115 8.78 -29.40 3.33
CA PRO A 115 7.51 -28.68 3.31
C PRO A 115 6.97 -28.45 1.90
N ALA A 116 5.67 -28.66 1.71
CA ALA A 116 4.96 -28.35 0.47
C ALA A 116 4.95 -26.84 0.21
N VAL A 117 5.55 -26.41 -0.91
CA VAL A 117 5.58 -25.02 -1.34
C VAL A 117 4.67 -24.83 -2.56
N LEU A 118 3.59 -24.10 -2.35
CA LEU A 118 2.70 -23.58 -3.39
C LEU A 118 2.59 -22.08 -3.21
N LYS A 119 2.79 -21.31 -4.29
CA LYS A 119 2.70 -19.85 -4.27
C LYS A 119 1.91 -19.35 -5.47
N VAL A 120 0.95 -18.45 -5.23
CA VAL A 120 0.41 -17.59 -6.28
C VAL A 120 1.32 -16.37 -6.38
N ILE A 121 1.99 -16.21 -7.52
CA ILE A 121 3.03 -15.18 -7.67
C ILE A 121 2.55 -13.96 -8.43
N SER A 122 1.56 -14.09 -9.32
CA SER A 122 0.97 -12.95 -10.02
C SER A 122 -0.43 -13.26 -10.55
N TYR A 123 -1.15 -12.21 -10.94
CA TYR A 123 -2.38 -12.30 -11.74
C TYR A 123 -2.17 -11.54 -13.05
N GLY A 124 -2.84 -11.98 -14.11
CA GLY A 124 -2.85 -11.33 -15.41
C GLY A 124 -4.25 -10.84 -15.81
N HIS A 125 -4.30 -9.79 -16.62
CA HIS A 125 -5.50 -9.27 -17.25
C HIS A 125 -5.28 -9.21 -18.77
N GLY A 126 -6.26 -9.72 -19.53
CA GLY A 126 -6.22 -9.70 -20.98
C GLY A 126 -5.29 -10.75 -21.61
N VAL A 127 -5.47 -10.95 -22.92
CA VAL A 127 -4.74 -11.95 -23.71
C VAL A 127 -3.24 -11.69 -23.72
N THR A 128 -2.82 -10.44 -23.89
CA THR A 128 -1.39 -10.07 -23.93
C THR A 128 -0.66 -10.50 -22.68
N ARG A 129 -1.25 -10.27 -21.50
CA ARG A 129 -0.62 -10.67 -20.24
C ARG A 129 -0.64 -12.17 -20.02
N ALA A 130 -1.73 -12.84 -20.40
CA ALA A 130 -1.82 -14.29 -20.35
C ALA A 130 -0.76 -14.95 -21.25
N ALA A 131 -0.59 -14.46 -22.48
CA ALA A 131 0.45 -14.90 -23.42
C ALA A 131 1.87 -14.67 -22.86
N ALA A 132 2.14 -13.49 -22.28
CA ALA A 132 3.43 -13.21 -21.67
C ALA A 132 3.76 -14.16 -20.50
N ILE A 133 2.76 -14.50 -19.67
CA ILE A 133 2.93 -15.50 -18.60
C ILE A 133 3.17 -16.89 -19.21
N GLY A 134 2.42 -17.30 -20.23
CA GLY A 134 2.65 -18.59 -20.89
C GLY A 134 4.05 -18.70 -21.52
N GLN A 135 4.48 -17.67 -22.25
CA GLN A 135 5.81 -17.57 -22.85
C GLN A 135 6.93 -17.51 -21.81
N TYR A 136 6.67 -16.92 -20.63
CA TYR A 136 7.59 -16.98 -19.51
C TYR A 136 7.86 -18.41 -19.05
N ILE A 137 6.79 -19.19 -18.92
CA ILE A 137 6.85 -20.62 -18.53
C ILE A 137 7.53 -21.45 -19.63
N GLN A 138 7.51 -20.96 -20.87
CA GLN A 138 8.14 -21.64 -22.00
C GLN A 138 9.64 -21.31 -22.15
N LYS A 139 10.19 -20.43 -21.31
CA LYS A 139 11.61 -20.11 -21.37
C LYS A 139 12.45 -21.38 -21.22
N GLU A 140 13.64 -21.36 -21.82
CA GLU A 140 14.57 -22.50 -21.78
C GLU A 140 14.04 -23.78 -22.47
N GLY A 141 13.08 -23.63 -23.39
CA GLY A 141 12.59 -24.73 -24.23
C GLY A 141 11.56 -25.65 -23.55
N VAL A 142 11.02 -25.24 -22.39
CA VAL A 142 9.98 -25.98 -21.66
C VAL A 142 8.67 -25.96 -22.45
N ALA A 143 8.10 -27.13 -22.76
CA ALA A 143 6.76 -27.20 -23.35
C ALA A 143 5.66 -27.06 -22.28
N LEU A 144 4.52 -26.45 -22.64
CA LEU A 144 3.38 -26.34 -21.74
C LEU A 144 2.37 -27.45 -22.01
N GLU A 145 1.92 -28.13 -20.96
CA GLU A 145 0.81 -29.06 -21.02
C GLU A 145 -0.49 -28.37 -20.58
N THR A 146 -1.55 -28.50 -21.37
CA THR A 146 -2.87 -27.92 -21.07
C THR A 146 -3.74 -28.85 -20.24
N HIS A 147 -4.84 -28.31 -19.69
CA HIS A 147 -5.89 -29.05 -18.98
C HIS A 147 -6.53 -30.23 -19.76
N ASP A 148 -6.41 -30.26 -21.08
CA ASP A 148 -6.86 -31.33 -21.96
C ASP A 148 -5.68 -32.15 -22.54
N ALA A 149 -4.53 -32.11 -21.87
CA ALA A 149 -3.30 -32.85 -22.17
C ALA A 149 -2.67 -32.55 -23.54
N ARG A 150 -2.99 -31.42 -24.18
CA ARG A 150 -2.27 -30.95 -25.36
C ARG A 150 -0.93 -30.35 -24.96
N ILE A 151 0.09 -30.56 -25.79
CA ILE A 151 1.44 -30.01 -25.59
C ILE A 151 1.63 -28.80 -26.50
N LEU A 152 1.82 -27.63 -25.89
CA LEU A 152 2.14 -26.38 -26.57
C LEU A 152 3.67 -26.21 -26.61
N ALA A 153 4.26 -26.63 -27.73
CA ALA A 153 5.71 -26.64 -27.91
C ALA A 153 6.29 -25.31 -28.43
N THR A 154 5.47 -24.39 -28.94
CA THR A 154 5.92 -23.12 -29.56
C THR A 154 5.23 -21.90 -28.92
N GLN A 155 5.88 -20.73 -29.03
CA GLN A 155 5.34 -19.48 -28.48
C GLN A 155 4.04 -19.08 -29.19
N GLU A 156 3.93 -19.42 -30.47
CA GLU A 156 2.75 -19.22 -31.30
C GLU A 156 1.58 -20.08 -30.81
N ALA A 157 1.83 -21.36 -30.48
CA ALA A 157 0.81 -22.25 -29.93
C ALA A 157 0.29 -21.74 -28.57
N VAL A 158 1.19 -21.25 -27.72
CA VAL A 158 0.82 -20.61 -26.45
C VAL A 158 0.00 -19.34 -26.70
N ALA A 159 0.40 -18.48 -27.62
CA ALA A 159 -0.32 -17.26 -27.93
C ALA A 159 -1.73 -17.53 -28.46
N GLU A 160 -1.90 -18.53 -29.32
CA GLU A 160 -3.21 -18.91 -29.85
C GLU A 160 -4.11 -19.52 -28.77
N GLU A 161 -3.58 -20.37 -27.89
CA GLU A 161 -4.34 -20.90 -26.74
C GLU A 161 -4.82 -19.75 -25.83
N MET A 162 -3.95 -18.81 -25.48
CA MET A 162 -4.30 -17.67 -24.62
C MET A 162 -5.31 -16.73 -25.29
N LYS A 163 -5.26 -16.60 -26.62
CA LYS A 163 -6.27 -15.87 -27.41
C LYS A 163 -7.63 -16.55 -27.35
N GLN A 164 -7.69 -17.88 -27.40
CA GLN A 164 -8.94 -18.62 -27.21
C GLN A 164 -9.52 -18.39 -25.81
N TRP A 165 -8.68 -18.40 -24.77
CA TRP A 165 -9.10 -18.09 -23.39
C TRP A 165 -9.66 -16.67 -23.26
N GLY A 166 -9.10 -15.73 -24.04
CA GLY A 166 -9.53 -14.33 -24.13
C GLY A 166 -11.03 -14.12 -24.33
N LYS A 167 -11.73 -15.07 -24.95
CA LYS A 167 -13.20 -15.03 -25.12
C LYS A 167 -13.96 -14.98 -23.79
N GLY A 168 -13.39 -15.56 -22.72
CA GLY A 168 -13.97 -15.62 -21.38
C GLY A 168 -13.46 -14.57 -20.41
N PHE A 169 -12.52 -13.71 -20.83
CA PHE A 169 -11.90 -12.69 -19.96
C PHE A 169 -12.86 -11.53 -19.65
N ASP A 170 -12.63 -10.85 -18.53
CA ASP A 170 -13.42 -9.69 -18.15
C ASP A 170 -13.18 -8.56 -19.15
N LYS A 171 -14.26 -8.02 -19.70
CA LYS A 171 -14.23 -6.93 -20.69
C LYS A 171 -14.09 -5.56 -20.04
N ARG A 172 -14.27 -5.47 -18.71
CA ARG A 172 -14.11 -4.22 -17.97
C ARG A 172 -12.64 -3.83 -17.96
N ARG A 173 -12.39 -2.55 -18.24
CA ARG A 173 -11.06 -1.96 -18.12
C ARG A 173 -10.67 -1.85 -16.64
N GLU A 174 -9.35 -1.80 -16.40
CA GLU A 174 -8.80 -1.39 -15.12
C GLU A 174 -9.35 -0.01 -14.73
N SER A 175 -9.56 0.20 -13.44
CA SER A 175 -10.03 1.48 -12.95
C SER A 175 -8.96 2.55 -13.14
N GLU A 176 -9.37 3.68 -13.70
CA GLU A 176 -8.58 4.91 -13.74
C GLU A 176 -8.71 5.55 -12.36
N ASP A 177 -7.68 5.43 -11.53
CA ASP A 177 -7.75 5.79 -10.09
C ASP A 177 -7.16 7.16 -9.78
N VAL A 178 -6.18 7.60 -10.56
CA VAL A 178 -5.51 8.89 -10.41
C VAL A 178 -5.17 9.45 -11.78
N ALA A 179 -5.29 10.75 -11.96
CA ALA A 179 -4.90 11.41 -13.20
C ALA A 179 -4.29 12.78 -12.92
N THR A 180 -3.54 13.27 -13.91
CA THR A 180 -2.98 14.62 -13.90
C THR A 180 -3.88 15.52 -14.73
N PHE A 181 -4.09 16.74 -14.28
CA PHE A 181 -4.93 17.76 -14.89
C PHE A 181 -4.16 19.07 -14.99
N ARG A 182 -4.45 19.85 -16.03
CA ARG A 182 -4.13 21.26 -16.13
C ARG A 182 -5.38 22.05 -15.85
N LEU A 183 -5.34 22.91 -14.85
CA LEU A 183 -6.37 23.88 -14.53
C LEU A 183 -5.85 25.28 -14.86
N SER A 184 -6.67 26.06 -15.56
CA SER A 184 -6.42 27.46 -15.91
C SER A 184 -7.72 28.25 -15.81
N LEU A 185 -7.62 29.50 -15.40
CA LEU A 185 -8.73 30.45 -15.34
C LEU A 185 -8.50 31.54 -16.40
N ALA A 186 -9.51 31.84 -17.21
CA ALA A 186 -9.39 32.84 -18.26
C ALA A 186 -9.10 34.24 -17.68
N GLY A 187 -8.03 34.88 -18.15
CA GLY A 187 -7.64 36.24 -17.72
C GLY A 187 -7.01 36.34 -16.33
N GLU A 188 -6.67 35.20 -15.70
CA GLU A 188 -6.13 35.18 -14.33
C GLU A 188 -4.71 34.62 -14.31
N GLU A 189 -3.78 35.42 -13.79
CA GLU A 189 -2.35 35.08 -13.70
C GLU A 189 -1.89 34.86 -12.25
N SER A 190 -2.75 35.14 -11.26
CA SER A 190 -2.44 34.97 -9.85
C SER A 190 -2.34 33.50 -9.44
N ALA A 191 -1.15 33.13 -8.95
CA ALA A 191 -0.92 31.82 -8.34
C ALA A 191 -1.86 31.56 -7.14
N GLU A 192 -2.17 32.59 -6.34
CA GLU A 192 -3.05 32.45 -5.19
C GLU A 192 -4.48 32.09 -5.59
N ARG A 193 -5.02 32.74 -6.63
CA ARG A 193 -6.36 32.39 -7.14
C ARG A 193 -6.40 31.01 -7.76
N LEU A 194 -5.38 30.61 -8.51
CA LEU A 194 -5.29 29.24 -9.04
C LEU A 194 -5.20 28.20 -7.92
N SER A 195 -4.46 28.50 -6.85
CA SER A 195 -4.37 27.65 -5.65
C SER A 195 -5.75 27.44 -5.03
N LEU A 196 -6.52 28.51 -4.82
CA LEU A 196 -7.89 28.44 -4.31
C LEU A 196 -8.83 27.69 -5.26
N ALA A 197 -8.69 27.88 -6.57
CA ALA A 197 -9.46 27.17 -7.57
C ALA A 197 -9.21 25.66 -7.52
N VAL A 198 -7.95 25.24 -7.33
CA VAL A 198 -7.63 23.81 -7.15
C VAL A 198 -8.26 23.27 -5.88
N GLN A 199 -8.16 24.00 -4.76
CA GLN A 199 -8.73 23.60 -3.47
C GLN A 199 -10.25 23.40 -3.57
N ALA A 200 -10.96 24.35 -4.20
CA ALA A 200 -12.42 24.26 -4.39
C ALA A 200 -12.80 23.16 -5.39
N GLY A 201 -12.16 23.13 -6.56
CA GLY A 201 -12.51 22.21 -7.64
C GLY A 201 -12.33 20.74 -7.29
N PHE A 202 -11.27 20.42 -6.54
CA PHE A 202 -10.90 19.04 -6.19
C PHE A 202 -11.27 18.66 -4.74
N ALA A 203 -12.04 19.49 -4.04
CA ALA A 203 -12.52 19.20 -2.68
C ALA A 203 -13.18 17.81 -2.58
N GLY A 204 -12.82 17.08 -1.51
CA GLY A 204 -13.31 15.72 -1.26
C GLY A 204 -12.61 14.60 -2.04
N HIS A 205 -11.60 14.93 -2.85
CA HIS A 205 -10.66 14.00 -3.48
C HIS A 205 -9.28 14.11 -2.84
N GLY A 206 -8.44 13.08 -3.00
CA GLY A 206 -7.01 13.22 -2.69
C GLY A 206 -6.34 13.95 -3.85
N PHE A 207 -5.73 15.11 -3.61
CA PHE A 207 -5.02 15.84 -4.66
C PHE A 207 -3.74 16.50 -4.16
N ALA A 208 -2.84 16.77 -5.10
CA ALA A 208 -1.66 17.58 -4.95
C ALA A 208 -1.46 18.40 -6.23
N TYR A 209 -0.92 19.59 -6.12
CA TYR A 209 -0.76 20.48 -7.26
C TYR A 209 0.54 21.28 -7.22
N ARG A 210 0.94 21.77 -8.38
CA ARG A 210 2.01 22.73 -8.56
C ARG A 210 1.50 23.81 -9.50
N ILE A 211 1.84 25.06 -9.23
CA ILE A 211 1.54 26.17 -10.14
C ILE A 211 2.81 26.44 -10.94
N ASP A 212 2.66 26.42 -12.25
CA ASP A 212 3.73 26.70 -13.19
C ASP A 212 3.44 28.00 -13.92
N THR A 213 4.44 28.87 -13.98
CA THR A 213 4.42 30.04 -14.86
C THR A 213 4.92 29.61 -16.24
N LEU A 214 4.09 29.84 -17.26
CA LEU A 214 4.40 29.58 -18.66
C LEU A 214 5.31 30.67 -19.23
N GLN A 215 5.90 30.40 -20.40
CA GLN A 215 6.84 31.33 -21.05
C GLN A 215 6.20 32.65 -21.49
N ASP A 216 4.88 32.67 -21.65
CA ASP A 216 4.08 33.84 -21.99
C ASP A 216 3.65 34.65 -20.75
N GLY A 217 4.11 34.28 -19.55
CA GLY A 217 3.76 34.93 -18.29
C GLY A 217 2.51 34.38 -17.61
N SER A 218 1.70 33.57 -18.31
CA SER A 218 0.47 33.01 -17.76
C SER A 218 0.73 31.90 -16.74
N SER A 219 -0.08 31.81 -15.69
CA SER A 219 0.04 30.77 -14.66
C SER A 219 -0.94 29.63 -14.93
N VAL A 220 -0.49 28.37 -14.74
CA VAL A 220 -1.36 27.19 -14.81
C VAL A 220 -1.13 26.27 -13.63
N ALA A 221 -2.19 25.69 -13.10
CA ALA A 221 -2.09 24.67 -12.06
C ALA A 221 -2.01 23.27 -12.69
N ARG A 222 -0.92 22.54 -12.44
CA ARG A 222 -0.85 21.09 -12.67
C ARG A 222 -1.31 20.37 -11.41
N VAL A 223 -2.38 19.60 -11.52
CA VAL A 223 -3.04 18.93 -10.39
C VAL A 223 -2.99 17.42 -10.63
N VAL A 224 -2.45 16.66 -9.68
CA VAL A 224 -2.65 15.20 -9.61
C VAL A 224 -3.79 14.96 -8.64
N ALA A 225 -4.86 14.30 -9.07
CA ALA A 225 -6.01 14.01 -8.22
C ALA A 225 -6.50 12.57 -8.36
N THR A 226 -7.01 12.02 -7.25
CA THR A 226 -7.75 10.76 -7.26
C THR A 226 -9.04 10.96 -8.04
N MET A 227 -9.44 9.93 -8.79
CA MET A 227 -10.70 9.96 -9.53
C MET A 227 -11.88 9.65 -8.60
N ALA A 228 -11.67 8.84 -7.56
CA ALA A 228 -12.68 8.59 -6.54
C ALA A 228 -12.61 9.66 -5.44
N GLY A 229 -13.77 10.15 -5.04
CA GLY A 229 -13.91 11.12 -3.96
C GLY A 229 -15.31 11.11 -3.37
N HIS A 230 -15.62 12.15 -2.61
CA HIS A 230 -16.91 12.32 -1.98
C HIS A 230 -17.28 13.79 -1.87
N SER A 231 -18.58 14.07 -1.80
CA SER A 231 -19.12 15.37 -1.45
C SER A 231 -19.83 15.23 -0.11
N VAL A 232 -19.80 16.28 0.70
CA VAL A 232 -20.65 16.40 1.87
C VAL A 232 -21.91 17.13 1.44
N VAL A 233 -23.07 16.53 1.70
CA VAL A 233 -24.39 17.11 1.41
C VAL A 233 -25.14 17.18 2.73
N GLN A 234 -25.77 18.31 3.03
CA GLN A 234 -26.62 18.44 4.21
C GLN A 234 -27.92 17.66 3.97
N GLY A 235 -28.10 16.57 4.71
CA GLY A 235 -29.34 15.80 4.74
C GLY A 235 -30.21 16.17 5.94
N GLU A 236 -31.45 15.68 5.96
CA GLU A 236 -32.40 15.88 7.07
C GLU A 236 -31.88 15.37 8.43
N GLY A 237 -30.86 14.50 8.44
CA GLY A 237 -30.19 13.98 9.64
C GLY A 237 -28.75 14.48 9.87
N GLY A 238 -28.30 15.53 9.16
CA GLY A 238 -26.93 16.08 9.22
C GLY A 238 -26.09 15.84 7.96
N ASP A 239 -24.79 16.11 8.05
CA ASP A 239 -23.84 16.01 6.94
C ASP A 239 -23.65 14.56 6.44
N GLU A 240 -24.09 14.27 5.22
CA GLU A 240 -23.92 12.96 4.57
C GLU A 240 -22.79 12.96 3.54
N LYS A 241 -21.90 11.95 3.61
CA LYS A 241 -20.82 11.74 2.62
C LYS A 241 -21.33 10.96 1.40
N VAL A 242 -21.61 11.68 0.31
CA VAL A 242 -22.00 11.11 -0.99
C VAL A 242 -20.77 10.82 -1.84
N LYS A 243 -20.47 9.54 -2.04
CA LYS A 243 -19.32 9.10 -2.87
C LYS A 243 -19.60 9.35 -4.35
N HIS A 244 -18.62 9.89 -5.06
CA HIS A 244 -18.67 10.08 -6.50
C HIS A 244 -17.32 9.78 -7.14
N ARG A 245 -17.31 9.64 -8.46
CA ARG A 245 -16.09 9.42 -9.24
C ARG A 245 -16.04 10.40 -10.40
N PHE A 246 -14.86 10.95 -10.66
CA PHE A 246 -14.57 11.66 -11.89
C PHE A 246 -14.52 10.69 -13.05
N HIS A 247 -15.13 11.09 -14.16
CA HIS A 247 -15.18 10.31 -15.39
C HIS A 247 -14.55 11.10 -16.52
N LEU A 248 -13.74 10.44 -17.33
CA LEU A 248 -13.20 10.99 -18.58
C LEU A 248 -14.05 10.50 -19.76
N SER A 249 -14.18 11.32 -20.79
CA SER A 249 -14.87 10.96 -22.03
C SER A 249 -14.04 9.97 -22.87
N ASP A 250 -14.68 8.97 -23.46
CA ASP A 250 -14.03 7.91 -24.28
C ASP A 250 -13.62 8.35 -25.72
N ARG A 251 -13.66 9.64 -26.06
CA ARG A 251 -13.26 10.11 -27.40
C ARG A 251 -11.76 9.91 -27.64
N ARG A 252 -11.41 9.63 -28.90
CA ARG A 252 -10.07 9.25 -29.42
C ARG A 252 -8.92 9.87 -28.62
N GLN A 253 -7.89 9.07 -28.32
CA GLN A 253 -6.73 9.27 -27.43
C GLN A 253 -6.11 10.69 -27.31
N HIS A 254 -6.37 11.61 -28.22
CA HIS A 254 -5.80 12.95 -28.26
C HIS A 254 -6.70 14.07 -27.70
N ASP A 255 -7.98 13.84 -27.43
CA ASP A 255 -8.90 14.87 -26.90
C ASP A 255 -9.81 14.31 -25.79
N ARG A 256 -9.19 13.62 -24.81
CA ARG A 256 -9.91 13.21 -23.60
C ARG A 256 -10.24 14.46 -22.78
N GLN A 257 -11.50 14.60 -22.37
CA GLN A 257 -11.95 15.65 -21.47
C GLN A 257 -12.67 15.02 -20.28
N PHE A 258 -12.86 15.76 -19.21
CA PHE A 258 -13.83 15.35 -18.19
C PHE A 258 -15.22 15.19 -18.82
N SER A 259 -15.98 14.22 -18.33
CA SER A 259 -17.40 14.08 -18.65
C SER A 259 -18.13 15.39 -18.34
N ALA A 260 -19.21 15.69 -19.06
CA ALA A 260 -19.98 16.91 -18.82
C ALA A 260 -20.41 17.08 -17.33
N PRO A 261 -20.88 16.02 -16.63
CA PRO A 261 -21.18 16.13 -15.21
C PRO A 261 -19.96 16.46 -14.34
N THR A 262 -18.80 15.83 -14.60
CA THR A 262 -17.58 16.11 -13.84
C THR A 262 -17.10 17.55 -14.06
N ARG A 263 -17.18 18.07 -15.30
CA ARG A 263 -16.82 19.45 -15.58
C ARG A 263 -17.73 20.44 -14.87
N ALA A 264 -19.05 20.22 -14.93
CA ALA A 264 -20.01 21.07 -14.27
C ALA A 264 -19.77 21.13 -12.75
N ILE A 265 -19.53 19.98 -12.11
CA ILE A 265 -19.24 19.94 -10.66
C ILE A 265 -17.97 20.74 -10.32
N ILE A 266 -16.89 20.58 -11.10
CA ILE A 266 -15.63 21.28 -10.84
C ILE A 266 -15.79 22.80 -11.11
N ALA A 267 -16.43 23.16 -12.23
CA ALA A 267 -16.65 24.55 -12.61
C ALA A 267 -17.57 25.27 -11.61
N LEU A 268 -18.66 24.64 -11.19
CA LEU A 268 -19.58 25.17 -10.19
C LEU A 268 -18.86 25.43 -8.86
N ARG A 269 -18.10 24.45 -8.34
CA ARG A 269 -17.33 24.62 -7.10
C ARG A 269 -16.33 25.78 -7.17
N ILE A 270 -15.68 25.95 -8.32
CA ILE A 270 -14.71 27.03 -8.52
C ILE A 270 -15.42 28.38 -8.68
N SER A 271 -16.54 28.40 -9.40
CA SER A 271 -17.42 29.56 -9.55
C SER A 271 -17.91 30.04 -8.20
N ASP A 272 -18.48 29.16 -7.39
CA ASP A 272 -19.00 29.47 -6.06
C ASP A 272 -17.90 29.99 -5.11
N ALA A 273 -16.69 29.43 -5.19
CA ALA A 273 -15.60 29.81 -4.31
C ALA A 273 -14.88 31.12 -4.71
N LEU A 274 -14.91 31.50 -6.00
CA LEU A 274 -14.09 32.59 -6.53
C LEU A 274 -14.87 33.69 -7.27
N SER A 275 -16.19 33.55 -7.38
CA SER A 275 -17.10 34.42 -8.13
C SER A 275 -16.67 34.62 -9.59
N VAL A 276 -16.15 33.56 -10.21
CA VAL A 276 -15.76 33.51 -11.63
C VAL A 276 -16.83 32.80 -12.43
N LYS A 277 -17.07 33.23 -13.68
CA LYS A 277 -18.03 32.53 -14.54
C LYS A 277 -17.55 31.10 -14.82
N GLU A 278 -18.47 30.14 -14.87
CA GLU A 278 -18.13 28.73 -15.13
C GLU A 278 -17.37 28.52 -16.46
N ASP A 279 -17.66 29.33 -17.49
CA ASP A 279 -17.00 29.29 -18.80
C ASP A 279 -15.55 29.80 -18.76
N ALA A 280 -15.16 30.54 -17.72
CA ALA A 280 -13.78 30.95 -17.48
C ALA A 280 -12.91 29.80 -16.92
N VAL A 281 -13.52 28.70 -16.45
CA VAL A 281 -12.81 27.56 -15.86
C VAL A 281 -12.46 26.52 -16.93
N SER A 282 -11.16 26.33 -17.18
CA SER A 282 -10.68 25.27 -18.07
C SER A 282 -9.90 24.22 -17.29
N VAL A 283 -10.40 22.98 -17.26
CA VAL A 283 -9.70 21.82 -16.69
C VAL A 283 -9.56 20.71 -17.73
N LYS A 284 -8.30 20.37 -18.05
CA LYS A 284 -7.95 19.40 -19.11
C LYS A 284 -7.04 18.30 -18.55
N PRO A 285 -7.29 17.01 -18.83
CA PRO A 285 -6.38 15.96 -18.42
C PRO A 285 -5.04 16.07 -19.16
N LEU A 286 -3.96 15.70 -18.47
CA LEU A 286 -2.61 15.64 -18.99
C LEU A 286 -2.11 14.20 -18.92
N GLY A 287 -1.89 13.60 -20.10
CA GLY A 287 -1.42 12.23 -20.21
C GLY A 287 -2.47 11.18 -19.83
N GLU A 288 -2.02 9.94 -19.66
CA GLU A 288 -2.90 8.83 -19.32
C GLU A 288 -3.13 8.75 -17.80
N PRO A 289 -4.36 8.49 -17.35
CA PRO A 289 -4.64 8.12 -15.96
C PRO A 289 -3.83 6.88 -15.54
N SER A 290 -3.63 6.72 -14.25
CA SER A 290 -2.92 5.58 -13.68
C SER A 290 -3.78 4.83 -12.68
N HIS A 291 -3.35 3.60 -12.37
CA HIS A 291 -4.08 2.66 -11.54
C HIS A 291 -3.34 2.37 -10.23
N GLY A 292 -4.11 2.30 -9.14
CA GLY A 292 -3.63 1.95 -7.81
C GLY A 292 -2.56 2.87 -7.23
N LYS A 293 -2.02 2.47 -6.09
CA LYS A 293 -0.97 3.22 -5.38
C LYS A 293 0.28 3.46 -6.22
N ALA A 294 0.68 2.49 -7.03
CA ALA A 294 1.85 2.64 -7.91
C ALA A 294 1.63 3.76 -8.93
N GLY A 295 0.41 3.87 -9.48
CA GLY A 295 0.00 4.97 -10.32
C GLY A 295 0.07 6.33 -9.62
N VAL A 296 -0.33 6.40 -8.34
CA VAL A 296 -0.22 7.63 -7.54
C VAL A 296 1.23 8.05 -7.36
N VAL A 297 2.11 7.12 -6.97
CA VAL A 297 3.56 7.37 -6.87
C VAL A 297 4.10 7.89 -8.20
N PHE A 298 3.73 7.26 -9.31
CA PHE A 298 4.18 7.67 -10.64
C PHE A 298 3.76 9.10 -11.01
N GLN A 299 2.47 9.43 -10.85
CA GLN A 299 1.96 10.76 -11.20
C GLN A 299 2.53 11.84 -10.28
N LEU A 300 2.61 11.57 -8.97
CA LEU A 300 3.21 12.50 -8.00
C LEU A 300 4.71 12.68 -8.23
N SER A 301 5.47 11.63 -8.49
CA SER A 301 6.91 11.75 -8.80
C SER A 301 7.15 12.59 -10.06
N ARG A 302 6.25 12.53 -11.04
CA ARG A 302 6.30 13.43 -12.20
C ARG A 302 5.93 14.86 -11.83
N LEU A 303 4.88 15.06 -11.03
CA LEU A 303 4.49 16.38 -10.55
C LEU A 303 5.63 17.05 -9.75
N THR A 304 6.37 16.28 -8.95
CA THR A 304 7.46 16.81 -8.13
C THR A 304 8.81 16.88 -8.84
N HIS A 305 8.90 16.44 -10.10
CA HIS A 305 10.16 16.38 -10.83
C HIS A 305 10.75 17.77 -11.12
N ASP A 306 9.90 18.72 -11.53
CA ASP A 306 10.32 20.09 -11.86
C ASP A 306 10.09 21.10 -10.73
N GLY A 307 9.77 20.65 -9.50
CA GLY A 307 9.55 21.53 -8.36
C GLY A 307 8.65 20.92 -7.30
N ALA A 308 8.63 21.53 -6.11
CA ALA A 308 7.78 21.08 -5.02
C ALA A 308 6.30 21.20 -5.38
N ALA A 309 5.50 20.23 -4.95
CA ALA A 309 4.04 20.27 -5.03
C ALA A 309 3.43 20.57 -3.66
N ILE A 310 2.18 20.99 -3.65
CA ILE A 310 1.38 21.30 -2.46
C ILE A 310 0.23 20.29 -2.39
N GLY A 311 0.09 19.57 -1.28
CA GLY A 311 -1.02 18.66 -1.04
C GLY A 311 -2.33 19.38 -0.69
N ALA A 312 -3.44 18.65 -0.65
CA ALA A 312 -4.75 19.20 -0.27
C ALA A 312 -4.72 19.99 1.07
N ALA A 313 -4.09 19.42 2.10
CA ALA A 313 -3.89 20.06 3.40
C ALA A 313 -2.79 21.14 3.41
N GLY A 314 -2.28 21.58 2.25
CA GLY A 314 -1.21 22.57 2.16
C GLY A 314 0.22 22.05 2.41
N ALA A 315 0.38 20.79 2.78
CA ALA A 315 1.70 20.20 3.01
C ALA A 315 2.56 20.14 1.75
N THR A 316 3.82 20.55 1.85
CA THR A 316 4.78 20.50 0.74
C THR A 316 5.24 19.07 0.45
N ILE A 317 5.17 18.66 -0.81
CA ILE A 317 5.63 17.37 -1.32
C ILE A 317 6.82 17.62 -2.25
N ALA A 318 8.03 17.40 -1.74
CA ALA A 318 9.28 17.66 -2.49
C ALA A 318 10.25 16.48 -2.54
N SER A 319 10.00 15.41 -1.77
CA SER A 319 10.89 14.24 -1.67
C SER A 319 10.20 12.95 -2.10
N GLU A 320 10.98 11.93 -2.48
CA GLU A 320 10.45 10.60 -2.82
C GLU A 320 9.74 9.95 -1.62
N GLU A 321 10.20 10.22 -0.40
CA GLU A 321 9.55 9.76 0.81
C GLU A 321 8.17 10.41 1.00
N ALA A 322 8.08 11.74 0.84
CA ALA A 322 6.81 12.47 0.91
C ALA A 322 5.83 11.93 -0.15
N VAL A 323 6.29 11.72 -1.39
CA VAL A 323 5.47 11.09 -2.45
C VAL A 323 4.92 9.73 -2.03
N ARG A 324 5.76 8.86 -1.45
CA ARG A 324 5.34 7.52 -1.01
C ARG A 324 4.36 7.58 0.17
N GLN A 325 4.54 8.53 1.08
CA GLN A 325 3.64 8.76 2.21
C GLN A 325 2.28 9.27 1.73
N THR A 326 2.24 10.27 0.83
CA THR A 326 1.00 10.75 0.20
C THR A 326 0.29 9.64 -0.58
N ALA A 327 1.03 8.85 -1.36
CA ALA A 327 0.44 7.71 -2.06
C ALA A 327 -0.12 6.65 -1.10
N GLN A 328 0.49 6.47 0.08
CA GLN A 328 -0.01 5.56 1.11
C GLN A 328 -1.29 6.07 1.78
N SER A 329 -1.42 7.38 2.00
CA SER A 329 -2.65 7.94 2.57
C SER A 329 -3.83 7.85 1.61
N TRP A 330 -3.60 7.95 0.29
CA TRP A 330 -4.64 7.82 -0.73
C TRP A 330 -5.04 6.38 -1.05
N ASP A 331 -4.22 5.37 -0.72
CA ASP A 331 -4.42 3.97 -1.14
C ASP A 331 -5.84 3.42 -0.83
N LYS A 332 -6.41 3.79 0.32
CA LYS A 332 -7.75 3.33 0.72
C LYS A 332 -8.89 4.06 0.00
N THR A 333 -8.66 5.26 -0.54
CA THR A 333 -9.70 6.07 -1.20
C THR A 333 -9.83 5.75 -2.69
N LEU A 334 -8.80 5.16 -3.31
CA LEU A 334 -8.78 4.85 -4.75
C LEU A 334 -9.90 3.91 -5.21
N ASN A 335 -10.33 2.98 -4.33
CA ASN A 335 -11.26 1.90 -4.67
C ASN A 335 -10.83 1.16 -5.96
N SER A 336 -9.53 0.87 -6.07
CA SER A 336 -8.92 0.32 -7.27
C SER A 336 -9.52 -1.03 -7.67
N TYR A 337 -9.92 -1.13 -8.93
CA TYR A 337 -10.36 -2.37 -9.55
C TYR A 337 -9.41 -2.75 -10.69
N LYS A 338 -8.79 -3.92 -10.56
CA LYS A 338 -8.03 -4.56 -11.64
C LYS A 338 -8.64 -5.92 -11.92
N PRO A 339 -9.18 -6.17 -13.12
CA PRO A 339 -9.65 -7.48 -13.48
C PRO A 339 -8.50 -8.49 -13.37
N ARG A 340 -8.84 -9.72 -13.01
CA ARG A 340 -7.90 -10.84 -12.90
C ARG A 340 -8.44 -11.97 -13.73
N ASP A 341 -7.91 -12.15 -14.92
CA ASP A 341 -8.34 -13.15 -15.88
C ASP A 341 -7.52 -14.43 -15.76
N THR A 342 -6.24 -14.31 -15.42
CA THR A 342 -5.36 -15.44 -15.20
C THR A 342 -4.65 -15.32 -13.86
N MET A 343 -4.33 -16.47 -13.27
CA MET A 343 -3.55 -16.62 -12.05
C MET A 343 -2.30 -17.43 -12.37
N HIS A 344 -1.14 -16.92 -11.99
CA HIS A 344 0.14 -17.61 -12.14
C HIS A 344 0.59 -18.18 -10.80
N MET A 345 0.75 -19.48 -10.74
CA MET A 345 1.18 -20.21 -9.55
C MET A 345 2.44 -21.02 -9.80
N ILE A 346 3.12 -21.36 -8.69
CA ILE A 346 4.28 -22.24 -8.67
C ILE A 346 4.07 -23.33 -7.64
N LEU A 347 4.38 -24.57 -8.01
CA LEU A 347 4.58 -25.72 -7.14
C LEU A 347 6.07 -26.05 -7.11
N SER A 348 6.71 -26.09 -5.95
CA SER A 348 8.15 -26.31 -5.85
C SER A 348 8.51 -27.58 -5.09
N ALA A 349 9.67 -28.13 -5.42
CA ALA A 349 10.36 -29.18 -4.69
C ALA A 349 11.88 -28.89 -4.66
N LYS A 350 12.59 -29.42 -3.66
CA LYS A 350 14.07 -29.37 -3.60
C LYS A 350 14.71 -30.00 -4.84
N ALA A 351 15.90 -29.51 -5.21
CA ALA A 351 16.74 -30.20 -6.20
C ALA A 351 17.01 -31.65 -5.78
N GLY A 352 17.14 -32.53 -6.77
CA GLY A 352 17.37 -33.97 -6.59
C GLY A 352 16.10 -34.84 -6.55
N GLU A 353 14.92 -34.25 -6.43
CA GLU A 353 13.65 -34.98 -6.54
C GLU A 353 13.36 -35.42 -8.00
N ASP A 354 12.58 -36.50 -8.17
CA ASP A 354 12.18 -36.98 -9.50
C ASP A 354 11.34 -35.91 -10.22
N ARG A 355 11.91 -35.39 -11.31
CA ARG A 355 11.28 -34.39 -12.19
C ARG A 355 9.94 -34.91 -12.71
N GLN A 356 9.89 -36.15 -13.19
CA GLN A 356 8.67 -36.72 -13.76
C GLN A 356 7.59 -36.97 -12.69
N ALA A 357 8.00 -37.37 -11.47
CA ALA A 357 7.09 -37.44 -10.33
C ALA A 357 6.47 -36.07 -10.02
N LEU A 358 7.27 -34.98 -10.06
CA LEU A 358 6.75 -33.63 -9.85
C LEU A 358 5.75 -33.22 -10.94
N VAL A 359 5.99 -33.53 -12.22
CA VAL A 359 5.01 -33.28 -13.30
C VAL A 359 3.72 -34.04 -13.01
N ARG A 360 3.79 -35.34 -12.70
CA ARG A 360 2.60 -36.17 -12.42
C ARG A 360 1.83 -35.65 -11.21
N ALA A 361 2.52 -35.23 -10.16
CA ALA A 361 1.92 -34.65 -8.96
C ALA A 361 1.24 -33.31 -9.26
N ALA A 362 1.90 -32.44 -10.03
CA ALA A 362 1.34 -31.15 -10.45
C ALA A 362 0.10 -31.34 -11.33
N ARG A 363 0.16 -32.26 -12.30
CA ARG A 363 -0.97 -32.63 -13.16
C ARG A 363 -2.18 -33.07 -12.32
N GLY A 364 -1.99 -34.07 -11.46
CA GLY A 364 -3.07 -34.57 -10.59
C GLY A 364 -3.66 -33.47 -9.70
N PHE A 365 -2.81 -32.65 -9.09
CA PHE A 365 -3.24 -31.50 -8.30
C PHE A 365 -4.07 -30.50 -9.12
N LEU A 366 -3.61 -30.11 -10.31
CA LEU A 366 -4.29 -29.11 -11.14
C LEU A 366 -5.65 -29.61 -11.60
N HIS A 367 -5.76 -30.87 -12.05
CA HIS A 367 -7.04 -31.46 -12.45
C HIS A 367 -8.04 -31.57 -11.28
N GLU A 368 -7.58 -31.98 -10.09
CA GLU A 368 -8.47 -32.08 -8.93
C GLU A 368 -8.87 -30.70 -8.39
N GLN A 369 -7.95 -29.73 -8.38
CA GLN A 369 -8.20 -28.42 -7.80
C GLN A 369 -8.96 -27.48 -8.73
N PHE A 370 -8.78 -27.62 -10.04
CA PHE A 370 -9.30 -26.71 -11.06
C PHE A 370 -10.12 -27.43 -12.15
N PRO A 371 -11.10 -28.28 -11.80
CA PRO A 371 -11.79 -29.14 -12.76
C PRO A 371 -12.56 -28.37 -13.84
N ASN A 372 -13.09 -27.18 -13.50
CA ASN A 372 -13.86 -26.34 -14.41
C ASN A 372 -13.05 -25.14 -14.95
N HIS A 373 -11.75 -25.08 -14.70
CA HIS A 373 -10.91 -23.97 -15.14
C HIS A 373 -9.87 -24.45 -16.13
N LYS A 374 -9.69 -23.69 -17.20
CA LYS A 374 -8.57 -23.91 -18.12
C LYS A 374 -7.26 -23.63 -17.41
N PHE A 375 -6.29 -24.50 -17.59
CA PHE A 375 -4.93 -24.29 -17.13
C PHE A 375 -3.91 -24.78 -18.17
N ALA A 376 -2.69 -24.27 -18.07
CA ALA A 376 -1.52 -24.78 -18.74
C ALA A 376 -0.32 -24.72 -17.79
N PHE A 377 0.57 -25.69 -17.84
CA PHE A 377 1.70 -25.77 -16.91
C PHE A 377 2.96 -26.33 -17.55
N GLY A 378 4.11 -25.96 -17.01
CA GLY A 378 5.43 -26.41 -17.45
C GLY A 378 6.39 -26.46 -16.27
N MET A 379 7.40 -27.33 -16.34
CA MET A 379 8.40 -27.47 -15.29
C MET A 379 9.72 -26.80 -15.66
N HIS A 380 10.22 -26.00 -14.75
CA HIS A 380 11.56 -25.44 -14.76
C HIS A 380 12.46 -26.18 -13.77
N ALA A 381 13.72 -26.36 -14.17
CA ALA A 381 14.78 -26.94 -13.35
C ALA A 381 15.93 -25.93 -13.12
N ASP A 382 15.60 -24.63 -13.10
CA ASP A 382 16.56 -23.55 -12.96
C ASP A 382 17.53 -23.81 -11.80
N MET A 383 18.83 -23.81 -12.11
CA MET A 383 19.92 -23.98 -11.14
C MET A 383 19.84 -25.27 -10.31
N ALA A 384 19.13 -26.31 -10.78
CA ALA A 384 19.09 -27.61 -10.10
C ALA A 384 20.50 -28.17 -9.84
N GLU A 385 21.42 -27.90 -10.75
CA GLU A 385 22.84 -28.29 -10.68
C GLU A 385 23.66 -27.45 -9.68
N GLU A 386 23.19 -26.26 -9.31
CA GLU A 386 23.80 -25.37 -8.31
C GLU A 386 23.07 -25.42 -6.94
N GLY A 387 22.26 -26.46 -6.71
CA GLY A 387 21.50 -26.64 -5.45
C GLY A 387 20.18 -25.84 -5.38
N GLY A 388 19.61 -25.46 -6.53
CA GLY A 388 18.33 -24.74 -6.66
C GLY A 388 17.08 -25.57 -6.33
N HIS A 389 15.92 -25.10 -6.80
CA HIS A 389 14.63 -25.80 -6.63
C HIS A 389 14.03 -26.12 -8.00
N ILE A 390 13.59 -27.36 -8.20
CA ILE A 390 12.73 -27.68 -9.34
C ILE A 390 11.33 -27.18 -9.06
N HIS A 391 10.67 -26.66 -10.10
CA HIS A 391 9.38 -26.03 -9.89
C HIS A 391 8.50 -26.09 -11.13
N VAL A 392 7.22 -26.36 -10.92
CA VAL A 392 6.19 -26.31 -11.94
C VAL A 392 5.50 -24.96 -11.87
N HIS A 393 5.54 -24.22 -12.97
CA HIS A 393 4.70 -23.05 -13.15
C HIS A 393 3.38 -23.46 -13.80
N ALA A 394 2.27 -22.91 -13.31
CA ALA A 394 0.98 -23.07 -13.94
C ALA A 394 0.29 -21.71 -14.12
N ILE A 395 -0.28 -21.50 -15.29
CA ILE A 395 -1.24 -20.43 -15.57
C ILE A 395 -2.64 -21.02 -15.56
N VAL A 396 -3.55 -20.40 -14.80
CA VAL A 396 -4.93 -20.86 -14.62
C VAL A 396 -5.89 -19.72 -14.95
N ALA A 397 -6.91 -19.99 -15.76
CA ALA A 397 -8.00 -19.05 -16.00
C ALA A 397 -8.80 -18.84 -14.70
N VAL A 398 -8.90 -17.60 -14.24
CA VAL A 398 -9.57 -17.25 -12.98
C VAL A 398 -11.06 -17.52 -13.05
N LYS A 399 -11.68 -17.26 -14.20
CA LYS A 399 -13.09 -17.59 -14.45
C LYS A 399 -13.18 -18.99 -15.06
N GLY A 400 -13.92 -19.87 -14.44
CA GLY A 400 -14.20 -21.21 -14.92
C GLY A 400 -15.27 -21.21 -16.02
N GLU A 401 -15.46 -22.36 -16.64
CA GLU A 401 -16.50 -22.60 -17.65
C GLU A 401 -17.92 -22.57 -17.04
N ASP A 402 -18.02 -22.86 -15.74
CA ASP A 402 -19.20 -22.68 -14.90
C ASP A 402 -19.50 -21.21 -14.55
N GLY A 403 -18.61 -20.28 -14.94
CA GLY A 403 -18.71 -18.86 -14.64
C GLY A 403 -18.17 -18.47 -13.26
N GLU A 404 -17.81 -19.43 -12.42
CA GLU A 404 -17.27 -19.20 -11.07
C GLU A 404 -15.86 -18.61 -11.14
N ARG A 405 -15.53 -17.74 -10.17
CA ARG A 405 -14.23 -17.06 -10.14
C ARG A 405 -13.38 -17.51 -8.97
N LEU A 406 -12.11 -17.83 -9.25
CA LEU A 406 -11.12 -18.12 -8.22
C LEU A 406 -10.83 -16.86 -7.38
N ARG A 407 -11.07 -16.98 -6.07
CA ARG A 407 -10.70 -15.96 -5.06
C ARG A 407 -9.99 -16.63 -3.87
N PRO A 408 -8.80 -17.22 -4.07
CA PRO A 408 -8.15 -17.99 -3.02
C PRO A 408 -7.70 -17.11 -1.86
N GLY A 409 -8.31 -17.32 -0.70
CA GLY A 409 -7.85 -16.74 0.56
C GLY A 409 -6.74 -17.57 1.22
N PRO A 410 -6.15 -17.10 2.33
CA PRO A 410 -5.12 -17.83 3.06
C PRO A 410 -5.52 -19.23 3.53
N ALA A 411 -6.82 -19.47 3.76
CA ALA A 411 -7.36 -20.79 4.10
C ALA A 411 -7.32 -21.74 2.89
N GLN A 412 -7.84 -21.31 1.74
CA GLN A 412 -7.75 -22.08 0.48
C GLN A 412 -6.31 -22.43 0.14
N LEU A 413 -5.37 -21.49 0.27
CA LEU A 413 -3.95 -21.75 -0.01
C LEU A 413 -3.30 -22.74 0.98
N ARG A 414 -3.89 -22.96 2.17
CA ARG A 414 -3.47 -24.06 3.06
C ARG A 414 -4.00 -25.39 2.54
N GLU A 415 -5.26 -25.43 2.12
CA GLU A 415 -5.90 -26.61 1.53
C GLU A 415 -5.17 -27.06 0.26
N TRP A 416 -4.86 -26.12 -0.64
CA TRP A 416 -4.14 -26.42 -1.88
C TRP A 416 -2.74 -26.98 -1.61
N ARG A 417 -2.05 -26.51 -0.56
CA ARG A 417 -0.75 -27.08 -0.15
C ARG A 417 -0.89 -28.49 0.41
N ALA A 418 -1.97 -28.77 1.15
CA ALA A 418 -2.28 -30.11 1.62
C ALA A 418 -2.57 -31.05 0.44
N LEU A 419 -3.36 -30.60 -0.52
CA LEU A 419 -3.70 -31.36 -1.72
C LEU A 419 -2.46 -31.64 -2.58
N TYR A 420 -1.64 -30.63 -2.86
CA TYR A 420 -0.36 -30.80 -3.55
C TYR A 420 0.54 -31.83 -2.84
N ALA A 421 0.65 -31.77 -1.51
CA ALA A 421 1.44 -32.74 -0.75
C ALA A 421 0.90 -34.18 -0.89
N GLN A 422 -0.42 -34.37 -0.95
CA GLN A 422 -1.04 -35.68 -1.18
C GLN A 422 -0.68 -36.23 -2.56
N HIS A 423 -0.83 -35.41 -3.61
CA HIS A 423 -0.45 -35.78 -4.98
C HIS A 423 1.04 -36.09 -5.09
N ALA A 424 1.91 -35.30 -4.46
CA ALA A 424 3.35 -35.54 -4.44
C ALA A 424 3.71 -36.86 -3.74
N GLN A 425 3.08 -37.16 -2.60
CA GLN A 425 3.28 -38.42 -1.87
C GLN A 425 2.82 -39.64 -2.67
N ALA A 426 1.71 -39.53 -3.41
CA ALA A 426 1.24 -40.60 -4.30
C ALA A 426 2.23 -40.90 -5.43
N GLN A 427 3.09 -39.95 -5.78
CA GLN A 427 4.18 -40.12 -6.74
C GLN A 427 5.52 -40.50 -6.07
N GLY A 428 5.51 -40.86 -4.79
CA GLY A 428 6.71 -41.27 -4.04
C GLY A 428 7.58 -40.11 -3.54
N MET A 429 7.17 -38.86 -3.71
CA MET A 429 7.96 -37.70 -3.29
C MET A 429 7.83 -37.46 -1.78
N LYS A 430 8.93 -37.10 -1.13
CA LYS A 430 8.96 -36.81 0.31
C LYS A 430 8.50 -35.38 0.60
N ILE A 431 7.26 -35.03 0.24
CA ILE A 431 6.69 -33.68 0.42
C ILE A 431 5.54 -33.72 1.43
N VAL A 432 5.53 -32.83 2.43
CA VAL A 432 4.47 -32.77 3.46
C VAL A 432 3.96 -31.34 3.66
N ALA A 433 2.64 -31.17 3.79
CA ALA A 433 2.06 -29.87 4.06
C ALA A 433 2.25 -29.48 5.52
N THR A 434 3.06 -28.45 5.76
CA THR A 434 3.33 -27.90 7.10
C THR A 434 3.29 -26.38 7.09
N SER A 435 3.19 -25.77 8.26
CA SER A 435 3.27 -24.31 8.42
C SER A 435 4.67 -23.89 8.86
N ALA A 436 5.06 -22.65 8.56
CA ALA A 436 6.30 -22.09 9.10
C ALA A 436 6.25 -21.97 10.65
N ALA A 437 5.05 -21.77 11.21
CA ALA A 437 4.84 -21.71 12.65
C ALA A 437 5.14 -23.05 13.33
N TYR A 438 4.78 -24.16 12.70
CA TYR A 438 5.08 -25.52 13.20
C TYR A 438 6.58 -25.84 13.31
N ARG A 439 7.41 -25.04 12.63
CA ARG A 439 8.88 -25.16 12.58
C ARG A 439 9.59 -23.96 13.21
N ALA A 440 8.85 -23.06 13.86
CA ALA A 440 9.31 -21.74 14.32
C ALA A 440 10.23 -21.03 13.31
N SER A 441 9.95 -21.14 12.01
CA SER A 441 10.79 -20.59 10.94
C SER A 441 10.45 -19.14 10.66
N SER A 442 11.47 -18.32 10.39
CA SER A 442 11.28 -16.91 10.04
C SER A 442 10.70 -16.75 8.62
N GLN A 443 10.33 -15.52 8.28
CA GLN A 443 9.83 -15.21 6.94
C GLN A 443 10.98 -15.28 5.92
N SER A 444 10.68 -15.85 4.75
CA SER A 444 11.61 -15.88 3.62
C SER A 444 11.66 -14.53 2.88
N TYR A 445 12.70 -14.30 2.08
CA TYR A 445 12.82 -13.11 1.25
C TYR A 445 12.00 -13.22 -0.05
N GLY A 446 11.62 -12.07 -0.61
CA GLY A 446 10.82 -12.01 -1.83
C GLY A 446 11.65 -12.05 -3.13
N PRO A 447 11.03 -12.33 -4.28
CA PRO A 447 11.72 -12.28 -5.59
C PRO A 447 12.27 -10.88 -5.91
N ARG A 448 11.63 -9.82 -5.40
CA ARG A 448 12.12 -8.45 -5.53
C ARG A 448 13.48 -8.24 -4.87
N ASP A 449 13.67 -8.74 -3.64
CA ASP A 449 14.95 -8.61 -2.93
C ASP A 449 16.05 -9.34 -3.71
N LYS A 450 15.75 -10.56 -4.20
CA LYS A 450 16.67 -11.31 -5.06
C LYS A 450 17.03 -10.53 -6.32
N ALA A 451 16.05 -9.94 -7.00
CA ALA A 451 16.27 -9.18 -8.22
C ALA A 451 17.09 -7.90 -7.99
N ILE A 452 16.85 -7.18 -6.88
CA ILE A 452 17.62 -5.99 -6.50
C ILE A 452 19.09 -6.36 -6.31
N VAL A 453 19.37 -7.40 -5.53
CA VAL A 453 20.76 -7.82 -5.25
C VAL A 453 21.41 -8.39 -6.51
N ALA A 454 20.71 -9.25 -7.26
CA ALA A 454 21.24 -9.83 -8.48
C ALA A 454 21.60 -8.77 -9.53
N ALA A 455 20.74 -7.76 -9.75
CA ALA A 455 21.03 -6.69 -10.69
C ALA A 455 22.16 -5.76 -10.23
N ALA A 456 22.36 -5.61 -8.91
CA ALA A 456 23.47 -4.85 -8.35
C ALA A 456 24.80 -5.60 -8.50
N ASP A 457 24.82 -6.91 -8.22
CA ASP A 457 26.02 -7.73 -8.27
C ASP A 457 26.41 -8.11 -9.70
N LYS A 458 25.41 -8.43 -10.54
CA LYS A 458 25.57 -8.80 -11.95
C LYS A 458 24.61 -7.95 -12.79
N PRO A 459 25.03 -6.75 -13.23
CA PRO A 459 24.22 -5.88 -14.08
C PRO A 459 23.72 -6.61 -15.33
N ARG A 460 22.48 -6.35 -15.73
CA ARG A 460 21.83 -7.12 -16.80
C ARG A 460 22.40 -6.76 -18.18
N PRO A 461 22.59 -7.75 -19.07
CA PRO A 461 23.02 -7.52 -20.45
C PRO A 461 22.16 -6.46 -21.16
N GLY A 462 22.81 -5.45 -21.74
CA GLY A 462 22.16 -4.34 -22.45
C GLY A 462 21.51 -3.26 -21.56
N ARG A 463 21.62 -3.36 -20.23
CA ARG A 463 21.16 -2.34 -19.26
C ARG A 463 22.20 -2.06 -18.16
N GLU A 464 23.44 -2.44 -18.37
CA GLU A 464 24.50 -2.44 -17.36
C GLU A 464 24.75 -1.04 -16.81
N ALA A 465 24.81 -0.02 -17.69
CA ALA A 465 25.01 1.36 -17.27
C ALA A 465 23.88 1.87 -16.36
N ARG A 466 22.63 1.54 -16.69
CA ARG A 466 21.43 1.91 -15.90
C ARG A 466 21.41 1.20 -14.56
N ASP A 467 21.68 -0.11 -14.55
CA ASP A 467 21.69 -0.91 -13.32
C ASP A 467 22.80 -0.44 -12.37
N ARG A 468 24.00 -0.14 -12.89
CA ARG A 468 25.10 0.44 -12.10
C ARG A 468 24.76 1.84 -11.58
N ALA A 469 24.18 2.70 -12.40
CA ALA A 469 23.77 4.05 -11.98
C ALA A 469 22.71 3.98 -10.86
N TYR A 470 21.71 3.11 -11.02
CA TYR A 470 20.70 2.87 -10.00
C TYR A 470 21.33 2.36 -8.69
N ALA A 471 22.24 1.39 -8.77
CA ALA A 471 22.91 0.83 -7.60
C ALA A 471 23.74 1.89 -6.85
N ARG A 472 24.49 2.73 -7.57
CA ARG A 472 25.27 3.84 -6.99
C ARG A 472 24.38 4.89 -6.32
N ALA A 473 23.23 5.20 -6.90
CA ALA A 473 22.28 6.16 -6.34
C ALA A 473 21.49 5.59 -5.14
N ASN A 474 21.37 4.27 -5.02
CA ASN A 474 20.49 3.61 -4.03
C ASN A 474 21.20 2.54 -3.18
N PRO A 475 22.36 2.84 -2.54
CA PRO A 475 23.10 1.84 -1.76
C PRO A 475 22.28 1.28 -0.59
N HIS A 476 21.47 2.13 0.04
CA HIS A 476 20.60 1.75 1.15
C HIS A 476 19.52 0.71 0.77
N VAL A 477 19.01 0.74 -0.47
CA VAL A 477 18.00 -0.23 -0.94
C VAL A 477 18.63 -1.61 -1.10
N ILE A 478 19.82 -1.65 -1.69
CA ILE A 478 20.59 -2.88 -1.89
C ILE A 478 20.97 -3.48 -0.56
N GLU A 479 21.49 -2.68 0.37
CA GLU A 479 21.91 -3.15 1.68
C GLU A 479 20.72 -3.70 2.49
N LYS A 480 19.58 -3.01 2.51
CA LYS A 480 18.36 -3.55 3.14
C LYS A 480 17.89 -4.86 2.49
N ALA A 481 18.01 -5.00 1.17
CA ALA A 481 17.67 -6.24 0.48
C ALA A 481 18.64 -7.39 0.86
N ARG A 482 19.94 -7.10 0.93
CA ARG A 482 20.97 -8.05 1.40
C ARG A 482 20.72 -8.49 2.84
N GLN A 483 20.40 -7.55 3.73
CA GLN A 483 20.04 -7.85 5.12
C GLN A 483 18.81 -8.76 5.22
N ARG A 484 17.74 -8.48 4.44
CA ARG A 484 16.55 -9.36 4.40
C ARG A 484 16.87 -10.76 3.89
N ILE A 485 17.70 -10.87 2.85
CA ILE A 485 18.15 -12.17 2.32
C ILE A 485 18.98 -12.92 3.37
N SER A 486 19.95 -12.25 3.99
CA SER A 486 20.81 -12.82 5.05
C SER A 486 19.98 -13.29 6.24
N TYR A 487 19.03 -12.48 6.70
CA TYR A 487 18.11 -12.82 7.78
C TYR A 487 17.26 -14.06 7.47
N ALA A 488 16.69 -14.12 6.27
CA ALA A 488 15.91 -15.26 5.83
C ALA A 488 16.76 -16.53 5.63
N LYS A 489 18.01 -16.41 5.18
CA LYS A 489 18.96 -17.54 5.06
C LYS A 489 19.39 -18.09 6.42
N ALA A 490 19.66 -17.20 7.39
CA ALA A 490 19.99 -17.59 8.76
C ALA A 490 18.81 -18.24 9.49
N ASN A 491 17.57 -17.96 9.06
CA ASN A 491 16.33 -18.52 9.61
C ASN A 491 16.28 -18.45 11.15
N PRO A 492 16.38 -17.25 11.75
CA PRO A 492 16.26 -17.09 13.20
C PRO A 492 14.91 -17.61 13.71
N ILE A 493 14.87 -17.97 14.99
CA ILE A 493 13.66 -18.52 15.60
C ILE A 493 12.56 -17.47 15.58
N LYS A 494 11.39 -17.84 15.04
CA LYS A 494 10.22 -16.97 15.04
C LYS A 494 9.61 -16.95 16.44
N ILE A 495 9.73 -15.79 17.10
CA ILE A 495 9.24 -15.58 18.46
C ILE A 495 7.73 -15.26 18.43
N PRO A 496 6.90 -16.00 19.17
CA PRO A 496 5.48 -15.69 19.35
C PRO A 496 5.29 -14.33 20.03
N ILE A 497 4.43 -13.47 19.48
CA ILE A 497 4.16 -12.13 20.02
C ILE A 497 2.72 -11.96 20.54
N SER A 498 1.95 -13.04 20.57
CA SER A 498 0.56 -13.05 21.05
C SER A 498 0.22 -14.39 21.67
N ALA A 499 -0.75 -14.41 22.58
CA ALA A 499 -1.25 -15.64 23.23
C ALA A 499 -1.63 -16.73 22.20
N ARG A 500 -2.32 -16.36 21.11
CA ARG A 500 -2.68 -17.29 20.04
C ARG A 500 -1.47 -17.94 19.38
N GLN A 501 -0.42 -17.17 19.09
CA GLN A 501 0.81 -17.70 18.51
C GLN A 501 1.58 -18.57 19.50
N LEU A 502 1.58 -18.19 20.77
CA LEU A 502 2.24 -18.93 21.85
C LEU A 502 1.57 -20.30 22.03
N GLN A 503 0.24 -20.35 22.09
CA GLN A 503 -0.53 -21.59 22.14
C GLN A 503 -0.24 -22.50 20.94
N ALA A 504 -0.24 -21.95 19.71
CA ALA A 504 0.08 -22.74 18.52
C ALA A 504 1.52 -23.30 18.55
N THR A 505 2.46 -22.55 19.13
CA THR A 505 3.86 -22.99 19.33
C THR A 505 3.93 -24.10 20.37
N GLN A 506 3.17 -24.00 21.47
CA GLN A 506 3.07 -25.02 22.50
C GLN A 506 2.50 -26.33 21.96
N THR A 507 1.41 -26.28 21.19
CA THR A 507 0.83 -27.47 20.54
C THR A 507 1.86 -28.13 19.63
N SER A 508 2.53 -27.34 18.78
CA SER A 508 3.55 -27.87 17.88
C SER A 508 4.74 -28.49 18.66
N LEU A 509 5.14 -27.92 19.79
CA LEU A 509 6.17 -28.48 20.67
C LEU A 509 5.73 -29.82 21.28
N GLN A 510 4.46 -29.94 21.69
CA GLN A 510 3.89 -31.21 22.19
C GLN A 510 3.89 -32.28 21.10
N ASP A 511 3.54 -31.91 19.86
CA ASP A 511 3.58 -32.83 18.73
C ASP A 511 5.01 -33.36 18.50
N TRP A 512 6.02 -32.47 18.47
CA TRP A 512 7.42 -32.89 18.34
C TRP A 512 7.90 -33.78 19.49
N ARG A 513 7.49 -33.49 20.74
CA ARG A 513 7.78 -34.35 21.90
C ARG A 513 7.12 -35.73 21.79
N SER A 514 5.92 -35.79 21.22
CA SER A 514 5.25 -37.08 20.98
C SER A 514 6.01 -37.94 19.96
N VAL A 515 6.63 -37.33 18.94
CA VAL A 515 7.48 -38.04 17.98
C VAL A 515 8.79 -38.50 18.65
N ALA A 516 9.40 -37.67 19.49
CA ALA A 516 10.61 -38.04 20.23
C ALA A 516 10.40 -39.25 21.14
N ALA A 517 9.21 -39.43 21.72
CA ALA A 517 8.90 -40.63 22.51
C ALA A 517 9.02 -41.93 21.68
N SER A 518 8.79 -41.87 20.37
CA SER A 518 8.95 -43.01 19.45
C SER A 518 10.29 -43.04 18.71
N GLN A 519 11.01 -41.92 18.66
CA GLN A 519 12.25 -41.74 17.90
C GLN A 519 13.25 -40.86 18.70
N PRO A 520 13.73 -41.31 19.87
CA PRO A 520 14.51 -40.48 20.78
C PRO A 520 15.86 -40.05 20.21
N ASP A 521 16.48 -40.89 19.37
CA ASP A 521 17.79 -40.64 18.77
C ASP A 521 17.73 -39.87 17.43
N ASN A 522 16.55 -39.42 17.01
CA ASN A 522 16.40 -38.70 15.75
C ASN A 522 16.87 -37.25 15.89
N ALA A 523 18.04 -36.93 15.30
CA ALA A 523 18.64 -35.61 15.36
C ALA A 523 17.73 -34.46 14.86
N ILE A 524 16.89 -34.72 13.85
CA ILE A 524 15.94 -33.73 13.32
C ILE A 524 14.89 -33.39 14.38
N VAL A 525 14.36 -34.42 15.07
CA VAL A 525 13.37 -34.26 16.13
C VAL A 525 13.97 -33.46 17.28
N SER A 526 15.18 -33.81 17.73
CA SER A 526 15.90 -33.08 18.79
C SER A 526 16.13 -31.62 18.43
N GLN A 527 16.54 -31.33 17.18
CA GLN A 527 16.72 -29.97 16.70
C GLN A 527 15.41 -29.17 16.71
N PHE A 528 14.29 -29.76 16.27
CA PHE A 528 13.00 -29.08 16.30
C PHE A 528 12.46 -28.89 17.72
N ILE A 529 12.65 -29.85 18.63
CA ILE A 529 12.29 -29.68 20.04
C ILE A 529 13.05 -28.51 20.67
N ASP A 530 14.37 -28.43 20.46
CA ASP A 530 15.18 -27.31 20.96
C ASP A 530 14.68 -25.98 20.39
N ARG A 531 14.53 -25.90 19.06
CA ARG A 531 14.05 -24.70 18.37
C ARG A 531 12.67 -24.26 18.86
N MET A 532 11.74 -25.19 19.02
CA MET A 532 10.38 -24.91 19.48
C MET A 532 10.34 -24.56 20.97
N THR A 533 11.23 -25.14 21.78
CA THR A 533 11.39 -24.79 23.19
C THR A 533 11.91 -23.36 23.36
N GLN A 534 12.92 -22.97 22.58
CA GLN A 534 13.41 -21.58 22.55
C GLN A 534 12.33 -20.60 22.08
N ALA A 535 11.56 -20.96 21.04
CA ALA A 535 10.42 -20.16 20.57
C ALA A 535 9.35 -19.99 21.66
N PHE A 536 8.99 -21.08 22.35
CA PHE A 536 8.00 -21.04 23.42
C PHE A 536 8.48 -20.20 24.61
N ARG A 537 9.70 -20.44 25.11
CA ARG A 537 10.26 -19.69 26.25
C ARG A 537 10.36 -18.18 25.95
N SER A 538 10.96 -17.82 24.81
CA SER A 538 11.06 -16.42 24.38
C SER A 538 9.68 -15.78 24.19
N GLY A 539 8.75 -16.51 23.57
CA GLY A 539 7.38 -16.04 23.37
C GLY A 539 6.64 -15.83 24.68
N THR A 540 6.82 -16.71 25.66
CA THR A 540 6.25 -16.54 27.01
C THR A 540 6.72 -15.24 27.64
N VAL A 541 8.02 -14.94 27.58
CA VAL A 541 8.57 -13.68 28.12
C VAL A 541 8.01 -12.48 27.36
N VAL A 542 8.05 -12.48 26.02
CA VAL A 542 7.54 -11.36 25.20
C VAL A 542 6.05 -11.11 25.44
N VAL A 543 5.23 -12.17 25.50
CA VAL A 543 3.80 -12.07 25.74
C VAL A 543 3.51 -11.66 27.19
N ALA A 544 4.24 -12.19 28.17
CA ALA A 544 4.05 -11.84 29.58
C ALA A 544 4.34 -10.37 29.85
N ILE A 545 5.49 -9.86 29.39
CA ILE A 545 5.87 -8.45 29.56
C ILE A 545 4.85 -7.55 28.84
N ARG A 546 4.43 -7.93 27.62
CA ARG A 546 3.43 -7.17 26.86
C ARG A 546 2.06 -7.12 27.53
N ASP A 547 1.56 -8.25 28.01
CA ASP A 547 0.24 -8.37 28.61
C ASP A 547 0.26 -7.96 30.11
N GLY A 548 1.40 -7.52 30.65
CA GLY A 548 1.57 -7.18 32.06
C GLY A 548 1.45 -8.38 33.02
N LYS A 549 1.44 -9.62 32.50
CA LYS A 549 1.25 -10.83 33.30
C LYS A 549 2.52 -11.17 34.07
N GLY A 550 2.39 -11.32 35.39
CA GLY A 550 3.53 -11.58 36.27
C GLY A 550 4.32 -10.32 36.62
N VAL A 551 3.91 -9.15 36.11
CA VAL A 551 4.41 -7.86 36.59
C VAL A 551 3.42 -7.39 37.66
N ARG A 552 3.86 -7.19 38.90
CA ARG A 552 3.04 -6.51 39.92
C ARG A 552 3.00 -5.00 39.60
N MET A 553 2.43 -4.63 38.45
CA MET A 553 2.03 -3.26 38.15
C MET A 553 0.56 -3.07 38.54
N SER A 554 0.23 -3.34 39.81
CA SER A 554 -1.05 -2.85 40.35
C SER A 554 -1.03 -1.32 40.29
N SER A 555 -2.20 -0.71 40.20
CA SER A 555 -2.40 0.73 40.45
C SER A 555 -1.65 1.24 41.67
N ASP A 556 -1.60 0.38 42.69
CA ASP A 556 -1.13 0.68 44.03
C ASP A 556 0.36 0.33 44.23
N ALA A 557 1.04 -0.20 43.21
CA ALA A 557 2.45 -0.58 43.34
C ALA A 557 3.33 0.68 43.47
N THR A 558 4.27 0.67 44.42
CA THR A 558 5.19 1.80 44.60
C THR A 558 6.28 1.84 43.53
N ALA A 559 6.93 2.98 43.32
CA ALA A 559 8.02 3.08 42.35
C ALA A 559 9.15 2.09 42.63
N ASP A 560 9.48 1.86 43.90
CA ASP A 560 10.51 0.88 44.31
C ASP A 560 10.07 -0.57 44.01
N GLN A 561 8.80 -0.89 44.21
CA GLN A 561 8.26 -2.20 43.80
C GLN A 561 8.30 -2.36 42.28
N MET A 562 8.00 -1.29 41.53
CA MET A 562 8.09 -1.29 40.07
C MET A 562 9.55 -1.43 39.57
N ARG A 563 10.53 -0.83 40.27
CA ARG A 563 11.97 -1.01 39.99
C ARG A 563 12.41 -2.44 40.20
N GLU A 564 12.03 -3.07 41.31
CA GLU A 564 12.40 -4.47 41.56
C GLU A 564 11.73 -5.40 40.54
N ASN A 565 10.46 -5.18 40.20
CA ASN A 565 9.80 -5.91 39.11
C ASN A 565 10.52 -5.73 37.76
N LEU A 566 10.92 -4.51 37.41
CA LEU A 566 11.63 -4.24 36.16
C LEU A 566 13.00 -4.94 36.14
N LYS A 567 13.69 -5.00 37.28
CA LYS A 567 14.93 -5.74 37.46
C LYS A 567 14.70 -7.24 37.28
N GLU A 568 13.66 -7.83 37.88
CA GLU A 568 13.29 -9.24 37.67
C GLU A 568 12.98 -9.55 36.20
N ILE A 569 12.26 -8.65 35.52
CA ILE A 569 11.97 -8.77 34.08
C ILE A 569 13.27 -8.70 33.28
N ASN A 570 14.13 -7.73 33.55
CA ASN A 570 15.41 -7.56 32.88
C ASN A 570 16.31 -8.80 33.07
N GLU A 571 16.36 -9.35 34.29
CA GLU A 571 17.04 -10.61 34.55
C GLU A 571 16.44 -11.76 33.75
N THR A 572 15.11 -11.87 33.70
CA THR A 572 14.42 -12.91 32.93
C THR A 572 14.71 -12.79 31.43
N VAL A 573 14.72 -11.58 30.90
CA VAL A 573 15.11 -11.27 29.51
C VAL A 573 16.57 -11.66 29.29
N ASN A 574 17.50 -11.26 30.17
CA ASN A 574 18.91 -11.57 30.02
C ASN A 574 19.21 -13.08 30.12
N LYS A 575 18.60 -13.78 31.09
CA LYS A 575 18.67 -15.25 31.23
C LYS A 575 18.11 -15.94 29.98
N THR A 576 17.00 -15.44 29.44
CA THR A 576 16.40 -15.98 28.20
C THR A 576 17.28 -15.73 26.97
N ALA A 577 17.85 -14.53 26.86
CA ALA A 577 18.74 -14.14 25.76
C ALA A 577 20.09 -14.89 25.80
N ALA A 578 20.57 -15.27 26.99
CA ALA A 578 21.81 -16.03 27.16
C ALA A 578 21.72 -17.45 26.59
N MET A 579 20.51 -18.02 26.52
CA MET A 579 20.26 -19.34 25.88
C MET A 579 20.21 -19.27 24.35
N MET A 580 20.35 -18.08 23.76
CA MET A 580 20.23 -17.85 22.31
C MET A 580 21.52 -17.26 21.74
N ASN A 581 21.73 -17.45 20.45
CA ASN A 581 22.87 -16.90 19.74
C ASN A 581 22.46 -16.14 18.46
N GLY A 582 23.41 -15.39 17.92
CA GLY A 582 23.31 -14.70 16.64
C GLY A 582 22.01 -13.92 16.44
N GLN A 583 21.37 -14.13 15.30
CA GLN A 583 20.18 -13.38 14.89
C GLN A 583 18.94 -13.73 15.72
N THR A 584 18.85 -14.92 16.32
CA THR A 584 17.73 -15.28 17.20
C THR A 584 17.75 -14.44 18.47
N LYS A 585 18.92 -14.30 19.11
CA LYS A 585 19.11 -13.43 20.27
C LYS A 585 18.76 -11.98 19.93
N ALA A 586 19.25 -11.49 18.78
CA ALA A 586 18.95 -10.13 18.31
C ALA A 586 17.45 -9.91 18.05
N GLU A 587 16.74 -10.89 17.47
CA GLU A 587 15.28 -10.82 17.29
C GLU A 587 14.56 -10.76 18.64
N PHE A 588 14.93 -11.60 19.60
CA PHE A 588 14.32 -11.61 20.93
C PHE A 588 14.45 -10.26 21.64
N LEU A 589 15.67 -9.72 21.69
CA LEU A 589 15.91 -8.41 22.31
C LEU A 589 15.14 -7.30 21.59
N ARG A 590 15.10 -7.32 20.25
CA ARG A 590 14.32 -6.34 19.46
C ARG A 590 12.82 -6.40 19.78
N ARG A 591 12.29 -7.59 20.11
CA ARG A 591 10.86 -7.76 20.47
C ARG A 591 10.56 -7.35 21.91
N ALA A 592 11.50 -7.55 22.83
CA ALA A 592 11.34 -7.22 24.24
C ALA A 592 11.57 -5.73 24.54
N ALA A 593 12.54 -5.11 23.85
CA ALA A 593 13.00 -3.75 24.13
C ALA A 593 11.89 -2.68 24.19
N PRO A 594 10.93 -2.61 23.23
CA PRO A 594 9.91 -1.57 23.27
C PRO A 594 9.02 -1.63 24.51
N THR A 595 8.73 -2.83 25.03
CA THR A 595 7.93 -2.97 26.24
C THR A 595 8.76 -2.71 27.49
N MET A 596 10.02 -3.15 27.54
CA MET A 596 10.93 -2.85 28.65
C MET A 596 11.15 -1.35 28.83
N GLU A 597 11.36 -0.64 27.71
CA GLU A 597 11.51 0.82 27.70
C GLU A 597 10.24 1.50 28.24
N LEU A 598 9.06 1.03 27.83
CA LEU A 598 7.80 1.57 28.33
C LEU A 598 7.62 1.33 29.85
N LEU A 599 8.06 0.17 30.35
CA LEU A 599 8.02 -0.13 31.78
C LEU A 599 9.01 0.73 32.56
N ALA A 600 10.20 0.99 32.04
CA ALA A 600 11.18 1.89 32.64
C ALA A 600 10.63 3.31 32.76
N ILE A 601 10.08 3.84 31.66
CA ILE A 601 9.38 5.14 31.64
C ILE A 601 8.30 5.19 32.73
N ARG A 602 7.47 4.14 32.83
CA ARG A 602 6.39 4.08 33.82
C ARG A 602 6.91 4.12 35.27
N THR A 603 7.99 3.38 35.54
CA THR A 603 8.63 3.33 36.86
C THR A 603 9.21 4.68 37.24
N ASP A 604 9.87 5.37 36.31
CA ASP A 604 10.45 6.69 36.55
C ASP A 604 9.37 7.75 36.79
N LEU A 605 8.27 7.71 36.03
CA LEU A 605 7.11 8.58 36.25
C LEU A 605 6.46 8.34 37.61
N LYS A 606 6.28 7.08 38.02
CA LYS A 606 5.75 6.76 39.36
C LYS A 606 6.65 7.29 40.46
N SER A 607 7.97 7.20 40.28
CA SER A 607 8.93 7.74 41.26
C SER A 607 8.84 9.25 41.40
N LEU A 608 8.60 9.98 40.30
CA LEU A 608 8.41 11.43 40.35
C LEU A 608 7.11 11.78 41.07
N GLN A 609 6.03 11.06 40.76
CA GLN A 609 4.74 11.24 41.43
C GLN A 609 4.84 11.03 42.94
N GLU A 610 5.51 9.96 43.39
CA GLU A 610 5.74 9.69 44.83
C GLU A 610 6.68 10.73 45.48
N GLY A 611 7.60 11.31 44.72
CA GLY A 611 8.45 12.42 45.14
C GLY A 611 7.75 13.78 45.22
N GLY A 612 6.42 13.84 44.99
CA GLY A 612 5.64 15.08 45.03
C GLY A 612 5.78 15.96 43.79
N VAL A 613 6.41 15.44 42.72
CA VAL A 613 6.54 16.13 41.45
C VAL A 613 5.25 15.93 40.66
N THR A 614 4.41 16.95 40.62
CA THR A 614 3.14 16.94 39.87
C THR A 614 3.30 17.35 38.40
N HIS A 615 4.42 17.98 38.05
CA HIS A 615 4.73 18.46 36.69
C HIS A 615 6.17 18.08 36.30
N VAL A 616 6.35 17.44 35.15
CA VAL A 616 7.65 16.95 34.66
C VAL A 616 8.18 17.86 33.57
N ASN A 617 9.19 18.68 33.88
CA ASN A 617 9.72 19.65 32.92
C ASN A 617 10.39 19.01 31.69
N GLU A 618 10.63 19.81 30.64
CA GLU A 618 11.21 19.39 29.36
C GLU A 618 12.51 18.57 29.52
N ASP A 619 13.44 19.01 30.36
CA ASP A 619 14.71 18.29 30.61
C ASP A 619 14.51 16.95 31.33
N GLN A 620 13.53 16.84 32.22
CA GLN A 620 13.17 15.58 32.89
C GLN A 620 12.43 14.65 31.93
N ALA A 621 11.55 15.20 31.10
CA ALA A 621 10.82 14.48 30.08
C ALA A 621 11.75 13.90 29.00
N HIS A 622 12.72 14.66 28.51
CA HIS A 622 13.76 14.15 27.61
C HIS A 622 14.61 13.07 28.27
N ARG A 623 14.92 13.18 29.56
CA ARG A 623 15.66 12.14 30.29
C ARG A 623 14.87 10.84 30.44
N ILE A 624 13.55 10.92 30.65
CA ILE A 624 12.68 9.76 30.89
C ILE A 624 12.26 9.10 29.57
N ALA A 625 11.73 9.87 28.63
CA ALA A 625 11.08 9.36 27.42
C ALA A 625 11.78 9.78 26.11
N GLY A 626 12.79 10.66 26.16
CA GLY A 626 13.70 11.06 25.07
C GLY A 626 13.13 10.93 23.67
N ALA A 627 13.57 9.89 22.95
CA ALA A 627 13.17 9.64 21.55
C ALA A 627 11.65 9.45 21.36
N ARG A 628 10.93 8.93 22.36
CA ARG A 628 9.47 8.76 22.31
C ARG A 628 8.72 10.05 22.58
N ALA A 629 9.24 10.88 23.48
CA ALA A 629 8.73 12.23 23.72
C ALA A 629 8.96 13.11 22.48
N GLU A 630 10.15 13.08 21.91
CA GLU A 630 10.50 13.81 20.67
C GLU A 630 9.58 13.42 19.51
N ALA A 631 9.34 12.12 19.30
CA ALA A 631 8.42 11.66 18.26
C ALA A 631 6.97 12.13 18.49
N LEU A 632 6.54 12.21 19.75
CA LEU A 632 5.20 12.69 20.11
C LEU A 632 5.08 14.21 19.94
N ILE A 633 6.08 14.97 20.38
CA ILE A 633 6.17 16.43 20.21
C ILE A 633 6.18 16.78 18.73
N HIS A 634 7.01 16.10 17.93
CA HIS A 634 7.05 16.31 16.48
C HIS A 634 5.68 16.07 15.85
N ARG A 635 4.97 15.01 16.26
CA ARG A 635 3.62 14.73 15.77
C ARG A 635 2.61 15.80 16.19
N ALA A 636 2.72 16.34 17.40
CA ALA A 636 1.88 17.42 17.87
C ALA A 636 2.11 18.72 17.08
N GLN A 637 3.38 19.04 16.79
CA GLN A 637 3.77 20.18 15.96
C GLN A 637 3.27 20.03 14.51
N GLU A 638 3.29 18.83 13.94
CA GLU A 638 2.69 18.56 12.63
C GLU A 638 1.18 18.85 12.63
N ILE A 639 0.48 18.48 13.71
CA ILE A 639 -0.97 18.72 13.85
C ILE A 639 -1.23 20.22 14.04
N GLU A 640 -0.52 20.89 14.96
CA GLU A 640 -0.62 22.34 15.17
C GLU A 640 -0.42 23.11 13.85
N ALA A 641 0.62 22.77 13.09
CA ALA A 641 0.90 23.41 11.81
C ALA A 641 -0.24 23.21 10.80
N ALA A 642 -0.87 22.03 10.78
CA ALA A 642 -2.00 21.75 9.90
C ALA A 642 -3.27 22.52 10.31
N GLU A 643 -3.63 22.49 11.61
CA GLU A 643 -4.82 23.18 12.14
C GLU A 643 -4.70 24.70 12.00
N ARG A 644 -3.51 25.27 12.26
CA ARG A 644 -3.27 26.71 12.10
C ARG A 644 -3.48 27.16 10.66
N LEU A 645 -3.03 26.35 9.70
CA LEU A 645 -3.23 26.64 8.28
C LEU A 645 -4.71 26.56 7.89
N GLU A 646 -5.47 25.61 8.44
CA GLU A 646 -6.92 25.48 8.24
C GLU A 646 -7.67 26.69 8.83
N ALA A 647 -7.31 27.15 10.03
CA ALA A 647 -7.86 28.35 10.65
C ALA A 647 -7.54 29.65 9.89
N ASP A 648 -6.31 29.82 9.40
CA ASP A 648 -5.93 31.01 8.63
C ASP A 648 -6.72 31.06 7.30
N ARG A 649 -6.92 29.92 6.63
CA ARG A 649 -7.76 29.83 5.43
C ARG A 649 -9.22 30.15 5.72
N ALA A 650 -9.79 29.62 6.79
CA ALA A 650 -11.17 29.92 7.16
C ALA A 650 -11.36 31.41 7.53
N ARG A 651 -10.35 32.03 8.15
CA ARG A 651 -10.33 33.48 8.43
C ARG A 651 -10.32 34.30 7.14
N GLU A 652 -9.54 33.91 6.14
CA GLU A 652 -9.53 34.58 4.84
C GLU A 652 -10.88 34.47 4.13
N ILE A 653 -11.52 33.29 4.16
CA ILE A 653 -12.85 33.08 3.57
C ILE A 653 -13.89 33.97 4.25
N ARG A 654 -13.89 34.03 5.59
CA ARG A 654 -14.75 34.92 6.37
C ARG A 654 -14.50 36.39 6.02
N ASN A 655 -13.25 36.83 5.97
CA ASN A 655 -12.93 38.23 5.65
C ASN A 655 -13.43 38.61 4.25
N ARG A 656 -13.31 37.70 3.27
CA ARG A 656 -13.84 37.91 1.92
C ARG A 656 -15.36 37.97 1.89
N ALA A 657 -16.04 37.12 2.66
CA ALA A 657 -17.51 37.15 2.77
C ALA A 657 -17.98 38.49 3.37
N ILE A 658 -17.31 38.99 4.41
CA ILE A 658 -17.59 40.30 5.02
C ILE A 658 -17.32 41.45 4.04
N GLU A 659 -16.20 41.40 3.30
CA GLU A 659 -15.89 42.40 2.26
C GLU A 659 -16.89 42.40 1.11
N GLN A 660 -17.54 41.27 0.85
CA GLN A 660 -18.59 41.16 -0.15
C GLN A 660 -19.90 41.75 0.37
N GLU A 661 -20.32 41.40 1.59
CA GLU A 661 -21.49 42.02 2.25
C GLU A 661 -21.35 43.55 2.35
N ILE A 662 -20.19 44.08 2.75
CA ILE A 662 -19.93 45.53 2.80
C ILE A 662 -20.03 46.18 1.42
N ARG A 663 -19.64 45.47 0.35
CA ARG A 663 -19.77 45.97 -1.02
C ARG A 663 -21.23 45.99 -1.47
N ASP A 664 -21.99 44.96 -1.13
CA ASP A 664 -23.39 44.81 -1.50
C ASP A 664 -24.29 45.80 -0.71
N GLU A 665 -23.99 46.06 0.57
CA GLU A 665 -24.66 47.09 1.38
C GLU A 665 -24.36 48.53 0.88
N ARG A 666 -23.15 48.78 0.37
CA ARG A 666 -22.77 50.08 -0.24
C ARG A 666 -23.40 50.31 -1.62
N ALA A 667 -23.80 49.24 -2.32
CA ALA A 667 -24.39 49.31 -3.65
C ALA A 667 -25.89 49.66 -3.64
N GLY A 668 -26.53 49.70 -2.46
CA GLY A 668 -27.87 50.23 -2.17
C GLY A 668 -28.90 50.26 -3.30
N SER A 669 -29.91 49.38 -3.26
CA SER A 669 -31.13 49.55 -4.06
C SER A 669 -32.39 49.13 -3.30
N ALA A 670 -33.45 49.92 -3.43
CA ALA A 670 -34.73 49.76 -2.75
C ALA A 670 -35.66 48.79 -3.52
N ASP A 671 -35.30 47.51 -3.62
CA ASP A 671 -36.04 46.47 -4.35
C ASP A 671 -36.30 45.21 -3.49
N PRO A 672 -37.53 44.67 -3.36
CA PRO A 672 -37.78 43.44 -2.60
C PRO A 672 -36.90 42.23 -2.96
N THR A 673 -36.41 42.10 -4.20
CA THR A 673 -35.48 41.02 -4.60
C THR A 673 -34.06 41.21 -4.02
N SER A 674 -33.68 42.46 -3.72
CA SER A 674 -32.41 42.77 -3.05
C SER A 674 -32.43 42.40 -1.57
N LEU A 675 -33.60 42.28 -0.93
CA LEU A 675 -33.72 41.85 0.47
C LEU A 675 -33.46 40.35 0.66
N GLU A 676 -33.87 39.50 -0.31
CA GLU A 676 -33.55 38.06 -0.30
C GLU A 676 -32.05 37.81 -0.54
N GLN A 677 -31.44 38.57 -1.45
CA GLN A 677 -30.01 38.51 -1.72
C GLN A 677 -29.18 38.93 -0.49
N VAL A 678 -29.54 40.06 0.14
CA VAL A 678 -28.92 40.51 1.40
C VAL A 678 -29.14 39.50 2.54
N ALA A 679 -30.27 38.81 2.58
CA ALA A 679 -30.51 37.74 3.56
C ALA A 679 -29.62 36.52 3.34
N GLN A 680 -29.38 36.13 2.08
CA GLN A 680 -28.47 35.04 1.70
C GLN A 680 -27.00 35.40 1.95
N ASP A 681 -26.58 36.63 1.64
CA ASP A 681 -25.22 37.11 1.91
C ASP A 681 -24.94 37.15 3.42
N ARG A 682 -25.91 37.61 4.22
CA ARG A 682 -25.87 37.54 5.69
C ARG A 682 -25.83 36.12 6.23
N GLU A 683 -26.44 35.16 5.54
CA GLU A 683 -26.37 33.75 5.91
C GLU A 683 -25.01 33.14 5.57
N MET A 684 -24.44 33.48 4.41
CA MET A 684 -23.09 33.09 4.02
C MET A 684 -22.02 33.66 4.96
N VAL A 685 -22.13 34.93 5.35
CA VAL A 685 -21.24 35.55 6.33
C VAL A 685 -21.36 34.84 7.68
N ARG A 686 -22.58 34.61 8.18
CA ARG A 686 -22.80 33.85 9.44
C ARG A 686 -22.22 32.43 9.39
N ASN A 687 -22.34 31.75 8.25
CA ASN A 687 -21.77 30.41 8.06
C ASN A 687 -20.23 30.46 8.00
N ALA A 688 -19.65 31.42 7.28
CA ALA A 688 -18.21 31.61 7.20
C ALA A 688 -17.62 32.03 8.56
N GLU A 689 -18.32 32.86 9.33
CA GLU A 689 -17.99 33.20 10.70
C GLU A 689 -18.03 31.98 11.63
N SER A 690 -19.07 31.15 11.51
CA SER A 690 -19.20 29.91 12.29
C SER A 690 -18.07 28.92 12.01
N ILE A 691 -17.74 28.72 10.72
CA ILE A 691 -16.62 27.88 10.29
C ILE A 691 -15.29 28.46 10.77
N ALA A 692 -15.01 29.74 10.52
CA ALA A 692 -13.78 30.39 10.99
C ALA A 692 -13.64 30.35 12.51
N ALA A 693 -14.73 30.49 13.25
CA ALA A 693 -14.73 30.37 14.70
C ALA A 693 -14.46 28.92 15.16
N LYS A 694 -14.96 27.92 14.43
CA LYS A 694 -14.68 26.51 14.70
C LYS A 694 -13.21 26.17 14.43
N GLU A 695 -12.71 26.46 13.24
CA GLU A 695 -11.32 26.18 12.85
C GLU A 695 -10.33 26.94 13.76
N ALA A 696 -10.65 28.18 14.17
CA ALA A 696 -9.85 28.92 15.14
C ALA A 696 -9.80 28.24 16.52
N ARG A 697 -10.91 27.60 16.97
CA ARG A 697 -10.91 26.81 18.21
C ARG A 697 -10.07 25.54 18.08
N GLU A 698 -10.16 24.84 16.95
CA GLU A 698 -9.38 23.61 16.70
C GLU A 698 -7.87 23.92 16.60
N ALA A 699 -7.49 25.01 15.92
CA ALA A 699 -6.11 25.50 15.89
C ALA A 699 -5.59 25.95 17.27
N HIS A 700 -6.43 26.61 18.08
CA HIS A 700 -6.08 26.96 19.45
C HIS A 700 -5.83 25.71 20.29
N ALA A 701 -6.75 24.74 20.23
CA ALA A 701 -6.63 23.49 20.95
C ALA A 701 -5.39 22.69 20.54
N ALA A 702 -5.04 22.68 19.24
CA ALA A 702 -3.83 22.02 18.76
C ALA A 702 -2.55 22.73 19.20
N SER A 703 -2.53 24.07 19.24
CA SER A 703 -1.41 24.84 19.78
C SER A 703 -1.25 24.62 21.28
N GLU A 704 -2.35 24.57 22.03
CA GLU A 704 -2.34 24.21 23.45
C GLU A 704 -1.85 22.79 23.66
N ALA A 705 -2.30 21.82 22.86
CA ALA A 705 -1.83 20.43 22.95
C ALA A 705 -0.34 20.29 22.60
N ALA A 706 0.14 20.97 21.56
CA ALA A 706 1.55 20.99 21.19
C ALA A 706 2.41 21.66 22.27
N ARG A 707 1.93 22.77 22.84
CA ARG A 707 2.59 23.44 23.96
C ARG A 707 2.63 22.57 25.21
N ALA A 708 1.50 21.95 25.57
CA ALA A 708 1.41 21.04 26.71
C ALA A 708 2.38 19.86 26.56
N LEU A 709 2.45 19.25 25.37
CA LEU A 709 3.38 18.17 25.09
C LEU A 709 4.84 18.62 25.03
N ALA A 710 5.13 19.82 24.55
CA ALA A 710 6.50 20.35 24.54
C ALA A 710 6.98 20.64 25.97
N GLN A 711 6.09 21.14 26.82
CA GLN A 711 6.40 21.44 28.22
C GLN A 711 6.52 20.16 29.05
N ASN A 712 5.52 19.29 28.97
CA ASN A 712 5.39 18.07 29.77
C ASN A 712 4.82 16.92 28.92
N PRO A 713 5.61 16.23 28.06
CA PRO A 713 5.11 15.16 27.19
C PRO A 713 4.57 13.93 27.95
N ASN A 714 4.92 13.82 29.23
CA ASN A 714 4.47 12.77 30.14
C ASN A 714 3.14 13.10 30.84
N GLU A 715 2.66 14.34 30.74
CA GLU A 715 1.37 14.75 31.30
C GLU A 715 0.27 14.44 30.29
N ARG A 716 -0.81 13.81 30.75
CA ARG A 716 -1.93 13.45 29.88
C ARG A 716 -2.54 14.73 29.30
N LEU A 717 -2.69 14.77 27.97
CA LEU A 717 -3.43 15.85 27.32
C LEU A 717 -4.85 15.95 27.88
N ASP A 718 -5.23 17.17 28.26
CA ASP A 718 -6.54 17.50 28.82
C ASP A 718 -7.67 17.02 27.88
N PRO A 719 -8.55 16.12 28.33
CA PRO A 719 -9.70 15.65 27.55
C PRO A 719 -10.61 16.77 27.02
N GLU A 720 -10.68 17.91 27.72
CA GLU A 720 -11.51 19.05 27.29
C GLU A 720 -10.91 19.80 26.09
N ILE A 721 -9.59 19.74 25.92
CA ILE A 721 -8.82 20.31 24.80
C ILE A 721 -8.72 19.30 23.65
N VAL A 722 -8.74 17.99 23.94
CA VAL A 722 -8.70 16.92 22.94
C VAL A 722 -10.07 16.74 22.27
N LYS A 723 -10.40 17.65 21.34
CA LYS A 723 -11.61 17.56 20.51
C LYS A 723 -11.20 17.55 19.03
N GLY A 724 -11.66 16.54 18.29
CA GLY A 724 -11.34 16.37 16.86
C GLY A 724 -10.46 15.15 16.56
N GLU A 725 -10.61 14.58 15.35
CA GLU A 725 -10.02 13.28 14.97
C GLU A 725 -8.49 13.24 15.14
N ARG A 726 -7.79 14.32 14.78
CA ARG A 726 -6.33 14.43 14.86
C ARG A 726 -5.81 14.51 16.29
N LEU A 727 -6.47 15.28 17.17
CA LEU A 727 -6.10 15.38 18.59
C LEU A 727 -6.45 14.10 19.35
N GLU A 728 -7.58 13.45 19.02
CA GLU A 728 -7.91 12.12 19.57
C GLU A 728 -6.90 11.04 19.13
N GLU A 729 -6.38 11.12 17.91
CA GLU A 729 -5.28 10.26 17.45
C GLU A 729 -3.99 10.56 18.22
N LEU A 730 -3.66 11.84 18.42
CA LEU A 730 -2.48 12.28 19.19
C LEU A 730 -2.54 11.78 20.64
N GLN A 731 -3.70 11.88 21.29
CA GLN A 731 -3.90 11.36 22.65
C GLN A 731 -3.74 9.83 22.67
N ARG A 732 -4.32 9.11 21.70
CA ARG A 732 -4.12 7.65 21.55
C ARG A 732 -2.66 7.27 21.31
N LEU A 733 -1.91 8.10 20.58
CA LEU A 733 -0.48 7.92 20.36
C LEU A 733 0.31 8.15 21.66
N GLN A 734 0.02 9.23 22.39
CA GLN A 734 0.62 9.50 23.71
C GLN A 734 0.41 8.33 24.69
N SER A 735 -0.83 7.83 24.79
CA SER A 735 -1.15 6.67 25.65
C SER A 735 -0.49 5.36 25.19
N ARG A 736 0.04 5.27 23.96
CA ARG A 736 0.78 4.09 23.50
C ARG A 736 2.29 4.25 23.57
N SER A 737 2.80 5.47 23.38
CA SER A 737 4.23 5.78 23.35
C SER A 737 4.79 5.94 24.76
N ILE A 738 4.11 6.71 25.59
CA ILE A 738 4.53 7.07 26.95
C ILE A 738 3.57 6.47 28.00
N ASN A 739 2.35 6.08 27.57
CA ASN A 739 1.33 5.41 28.38
C ASN A 739 0.88 6.19 29.61
N THR A 740 0.32 7.37 29.34
CA THR A 740 -0.37 8.26 30.27
C THR A 740 -1.82 7.85 30.58
N ALA A 741 -2.19 6.59 30.30
CA ALA A 741 -3.56 6.11 30.52
C ALA A 741 -3.92 6.16 32.03
N PRO A 742 -5.17 6.51 32.38
CA PRO A 742 -5.62 6.47 33.76
C PRO A 742 -5.48 5.03 34.29
N VAL A 743 -5.01 4.93 35.51
CA VAL A 743 -4.96 3.69 36.26
C VAL A 743 -6.41 3.30 36.60
N GLU A 744 -6.79 2.02 36.46
CA GLU A 744 -8.14 1.54 36.83
C GLU A 744 -8.47 2.01 38.27
N GLY A 745 -9.43 2.93 38.40
CA GLY A 745 -9.77 3.59 39.66
C GLY A 745 -10.05 5.10 39.54
N GLU A 746 -9.60 5.78 38.47
CA GLU A 746 -10.12 7.10 38.12
C GLU A 746 -11.45 6.94 37.37
N GLU A 747 -12.55 7.41 37.96
CA GLU A 747 -13.86 7.34 37.33
C GLU A 747 -13.83 8.05 35.96
N PRO A 748 -14.36 7.42 34.89
CA PRO A 748 -14.55 8.11 33.63
C PRO A 748 -15.64 9.17 33.83
N ASP A 749 -15.38 10.39 33.36
CA ASP A 749 -16.28 11.57 33.42
C ASP A 749 -17.53 11.43 32.51
N SER A 750 -18.00 10.20 32.33
CA SER A 750 -19.23 9.80 31.65
C SER A 750 -20.48 9.90 32.52
N GLN A 751 -20.47 10.75 33.55
CA GLN A 751 -21.67 11.12 34.31
C GLN A 751 -21.86 12.65 34.33
N LYS A 752 -22.30 13.20 33.20
CA LYS A 752 -23.23 14.33 33.21
C LYS A 752 -24.50 13.95 32.46
N PRO A 753 -25.69 14.32 32.99
CA PRO A 753 -26.95 13.70 32.59
C PRO A 753 -27.35 14.12 31.18
N GLN A 754 -27.94 13.17 30.45
CA GLN A 754 -28.74 13.47 29.26
C GLN A 754 -29.76 14.55 29.63
N LYS A 755 -29.64 15.73 29.02
CA LYS A 755 -30.72 16.72 29.03
C LYS A 755 -31.89 16.13 28.25
N GLN A 756 -33.07 16.24 28.87
CA GLN A 756 -34.39 15.92 28.33
C GLN A 756 -34.65 16.62 27.00
#